data_AF-A0A2D8C7P9-F1
#
_entry.id   AF-A0A2D8C7P9-F1
#
_cell.length_a   1.000
_cell.length_b   1.000
_cell.length_c   1.000
_cell.angle_alpha   90.00
_cell.angle_beta   90.00
_cell.angle_gamma   90.00
#
_symmetry.space_group_name_H-M   'P 1'
#
loop_
_entity.id
_entity.type
_entity.pdbx_description
1 polymer ?
#
loop_
_entity_poly.entity_id
_entity_poly.type
_entity_poly.pdbx_seq_one_letter_code
_entity_poly.pdbx_strand_id
1 'polypeptide(L)'
;MNFSKTLKNLFLLFLVVMLAFSACKNKREGNPKVLIFSKTAGFVHESIPDGIAAIQKLGAENGFDVDQTQNAEDINEENLAKYAAVIWLSTTGDVLDHYQEADFERYIQSGGGYVGIHAAADTEYEWGWYGKLVGGYFADHPGINDPHPNVQKGIVTRTAEKHPSVNFLPESWERTDEWYSYKKVNPDTKKLLMLDESSYQGGLDMGEHPIAWYHDFDGGRAFYTGGGHTKESYQEEDFLKHLLAGIQYAIGENLELDYTAATSKRAPEENRFTKTYLSMGEFTEPTEMTILPNLDILVAQRRGEILYFNNETEKLEEVAKLNVYWKSEVPGVNAEEGLMGIQKDPNYASNNFVFVYYSPAGDAEINRLSRFVFKDGVWDMSSEKVILDVASDRNICCHTGGSIAFDKDGNLYLSTGDNSTPFNQNDSQYVLSGFAPLDGREGRKQWDARRSSGNSNDLRGKILRIKVQDDGSYTIPAGNLYPEGTANTRPEIYVQGNRNPYRIAVDQKTGFLYWGEVGPDASNDSLDTKGPRGYDEVNQARTAGNFGWPYAIGNNYTYFEYDYAAGKSGLKFDPAKPVNNSPHNTGLKELPATQAAFIWYPYAASPDFPQVGTGGRNAMAGPVYYSDLYQSEGKMPDYFDGKLFIYDWIRGWVKVVTMEENGDFSKMEPFMPNTKFNSLIDMEMGPDGKIYILEYGNGWFSKNPDAGLSRIDFNGGNRPPAVESVTADKSSGLAPLSVTFTAQASDPEKDPITYVWDLGNGKTEKTTEPKLTTTFDSVGEYEVTVIASDPAGMEGKGPKANVYVGNVAPEVSIKVEGNQSFYFPGRKVNYQITVIDQNHPEASNDLSNLYVAADYIEGLDQAEADMGHKVMSEAMTGKALVQSLTCKTCHKENEASVGPAYTEVAKKYRNRDAAYLMNKIKNGGGGVWGETVMPANPDLKESDLKALVTFILSLKGEQKPSLASKGSLDPTLGKTPSPKGALIINASYTDAGGENIKPLSGSSSIVLTANTIDLGRSGDMEAYTAMSFDGNNLMMVPSQKGHFSLPATDMTGVGSVTLTTASVEPLTTAVDFEIRLDSPTGEVLAKGTFVQKNQQKAPGMPVIYDQVTIPVTGQTDGKKRKLYIVSEPQGGAEIGTFILANITFNAK
;
A
#
# COMPACT_ATOMS: atom_id res chain seq x y z
N MET A 1 -39.92 -68.23 14.10
CA MET A 1 -40.95 -67.99 15.14
C MET A 1 -41.97 -67.00 14.58
N ASN A 2 -43.25 -67.37 14.51
CA ASN A 2 -44.33 -66.50 14.03
C ASN A 2 -44.78 -65.59 15.18
N PHE A 3 -44.22 -64.39 15.26
CA PHE A 3 -44.70 -63.39 16.21
C PHE A 3 -46.11 -62.93 15.84
N SER A 4 -46.96 -62.73 16.85
CA SER A 4 -48.35 -62.30 16.68
C SER A 4 -48.43 -60.95 15.95
N LYS A 5 -49.54 -60.71 15.25
CA LYS A 5 -49.78 -59.47 14.49
C LYS A 5 -49.60 -58.22 15.37
N THR A 6 -49.93 -58.33 16.66
CA THR A 6 -49.77 -57.27 17.66
C THR A 6 -48.30 -56.98 17.98
N LEU A 7 -47.44 -57.99 18.04
CA LEU A 7 -46.02 -57.81 18.32
C LEU A 7 -45.25 -57.25 17.12
N LYS A 8 -45.65 -57.61 15.88
CA LYS A 8 -45.11 -57.00 14.66
C LYS A 8 -45.49 -55.52 14.54
N ASN A 9 -46.73 -55.18 14.91
CA ASN A 9 -47.17 -53.78 14.92
C ASN A 9 -46.48 -52.97 16.03
N LEU A 10 -46.22 -53.57 17.21
CA LEU A 10 -45.42 -52.90 18.25
C LEU A 10 -43.97 -52.70 17.82
N PHE A 11 -43.36 -53.68 17.16
CA PHE A 11 -41.97 -53.58 16.68
C PHE A 11 -41.84 -52.55 15.56
N LEU A 12 -42.82 -52.48 14.65
CA LEU A 12 -42.88 -51.45 13.60
C LEU A 12 -43.11 -50.06 14.19
N LEU A 13 -43.97 -49.93 15.21
CA LEU A 13 -44.18 -48.67 15.93
C LEU A 13 -42.91 -48.25 16.69
N PHE A 14 -42.19 -49.20 17.30
CA PHE A 14 -40.92 -48.93 17.99
C PHE A 14 -39.80 -48.56 17.01
N LEU A 15 -39.77 -49.14 15.80
CA LEU A 15 -38.82 -48.78 14.75
C LEU A 15 -39.14 -47.41 14.14
N VAL A 16 -40.42 -47.08 13.95
CA VAL A 16 -40.87 -45.75 13.50
C VAL A 16 -40.61 -44.69 14.57
N VAL A 17 -40.76 -45.02 15.84
CA VAL A 17 -40.42 -44.13 16.96
C VAL A 17 -38.89 -43.98 17.08
N MET A 18 -38.08 -45.04 16.93
CA MET A 18 -36.62 -44.90 16.88
C MET A 18 -36.12 -44.10 15.67
N LEU A 19 -36.72 -44.29 14.48
CA LEU A 19 -36.41 -43.49 13.28
C LEU A 19 -36.89 -42.04 13.42
N ALA A 20 -37.98 -41.78 14.18
CA ALA A 20 -38.42 -40.43 14.50
C ALA A 20 -37.55 -39.74 15.57
N PHE A 21 -36.96 -40.50 16.50
CA PHE A 21 -36.01 -39.95 17.50
C PHE A 21 -34.59 -39.76 16.93
N SER A 22 -34.21 -40.46 15.86
CA SER A 22 -32.93 -40.23 15.16
C SER A 22 -32.98 -39.11 14.11
N ALA A 23 -34.16 -38.51 13.87
CA ALA A 23 -34.37 -37.43 12.91
C ALA A 23 -34.75 -36.10 13.59
N CYS A 24 -34.47 -35.94 14.89
CA CYS A 24 -34.42 -34.61 15.49
C CYS A 24 -33.21 -33.88 14.91
N LYS A 25 -33.44 -33.07 13.85
CA LYS A 25 -32.46 -32.07 13.41
C LYS A 25 -32.08 -31.24 14.65
N ASN A 26 -30.79 -31.10 14.94
CA ASN A 26 -30.29 -30.29 16.05
C ASN A 26 -30.68 -28.83 15.82
N LYS A 27 -31.82 -28.43 16.37
CA LYS A 27 -32.32 -27.06 16.31
C LYS A 27 -31.66 -26.26 17.43
N ARG A 28 -31.10 -25.10 17.12
CA ARG A 28 -30.46 -24.21 18.11
C ARG A 28 -31.50 -23.79 19.17
N GLU A 29 -31.10 -23.80 20.43
CA GLU A 29 -31.94 -23.33 21.54
C GLU A 29 -32.17 -21.81 21.48
N GLY A 30 -33.38 -21.37 21.88
CA GLY A 30 -33.74 -19.95 21.91
C GLY A 30 -34.26 -19.39 20.59
N ASN A 31 -34.35 -18.06 20.52
CA ASN A 31 -34.70 -17.35 19.29
C ASN A 31 -33.55 -17.47 18.27
N PRO A 32 -33.82 -17.51 16.96
CA PRO A 32 -32.78 -17.38 15.96
C PRO A 32 -32.06 -16.04 16.15
N LYS A 33 -30.74 -16.03 15.94
CA LYS A 33 -29.92 -14.81 15.92
C LYS A 33 -29.51 -14.46 14.50
N VAL A 34 -29.55 -13.20 14.14
CA VAL A 34 -28.98 -12.68 12.88
C VAL A 34 -27.95 -11.59 13.15
N LEU A 35 -26.93 -11.53 12.30
CA LEU A 35 -25.88 -10.51 12.35
C LEU A 35 -26.03 -9.57 11.16
N ILE A 36 -26.24 -8.28 11.41
CA ILE A 36 -26.15 -7.25 10.36
C ILE A 36 -24.68 -6.87 10.20
N PHE A 37 -24.15 -7.05 8.99
CA PHE A 37 -22.84 -6.59 8.57
C PHE A 37 -23.00 -5.41 7.59
N SER A 38 -22.45 -4.25 7.94
CA SER A 38 -22.63 -3.01 7.18
C SER A 38 -21.31 -2.23 6.98
N LYS A 39 -20.20 -2.95 6.90
CA LYS A 39 -18.89 -2.37 6.56
C LYS A 39 -18.88 -1.92 5.09
N THR A 40 -18.28 -0.76 4.83
CA THR A 40 -18.13 -0.19 3.48
C THR A 40 -16.69 0.25 3.29
N ALA A 41 -16.02 -0.27 2.26
CA ALA A 41 -14.73 0.21 1.77
C ALA A 41 -14.90 1.24 0.63
N GLY A 42 -16.11 1.34 0.07
CA GLY A 42 -16.49 2.32 -0.96
C GLY A 42 -17.53 3.33 -0.48
N PHE A 43 -18.60 3.49 -1.26
CA PHE A 43 -19.67 4.44 -0.96
C PHE A 43 -20.46 4.04 0.30
N VAL A 44 -20.79 5.03 1.14
CA VAL A 44 -21.56 4.84 2.37
C VAL A 44 -23.01 5.30 2.13
N HIS A 45 -23.95 4.37 2.20
CA HIS A 45 -25.37 4.67 1.97
C HIS A 45 -26.02 5.30 3.20
N GLU A 46 -26.73 6.43 3.02
CA GLU A 46 -27.43 7.14 4.11
C GLU A 46 -28.54 6.29 4.76
N SER A 47 -29.02 5.25 4.07
CA SER A 47 -30.10 4.39 4.54
C SER A 47 -29.67 3.28 5.49
N ILE A 48 -28.36 3.05 5.68
CA ILE A 48 -27.84 2.01 6.58
C ILE A 48 -28.43 2.12 8.00
N PRO A 49 -28.47 3.29 8.66
CA PRO A 49 -29.07 3.42 9.99
C PRO A 49 -30.57 3.09 10.02
N ASP A 50 -31.32 3.50 8.99
CA ASP A 50 -32.76 3.19 8.87
C ASP A 50 -32.99 1.69 8.64
N GLY A 51 -32.15 1.04 7.83
CA GLY A 51 -32.17 -0.39 7.60
C GLY A 51 -31.88 -1.21 8.85
N ILE A 52 -30.87 -0.83 9.63
CA ILE A 52 -30.57 -1.44 10.94
C ILE A 52 -31.78 -1.33 11.86
N ALA A 53 -32.33 -0.13 12.01
CA ALA A 53 -33.47 0.11 12.90
C ALA A 53 -34.71 -0.69 12.48
N ALA A 54 -34.98 -0.77 11.18
CA ALA A 54 -36.09 -1.55 10.64
C ALA A 54 -35.91 -3.06 10.87
N ILE A 55 -34.72 -3.62 10.64
CA ILE A 55 -34.46 -5.05 10.86
C ILE A 55 -34.53 -5.40 12.34
N GLN A 56 -33.99 -4.55 13.23
CA GLN A 56 -34.11 -4.73 14.68
C GLN A 56 -35.57 -4.76 15.13
N LYS A 57 -36.39 -3.85 14.59
CA LYS A 57 -37.83 -3.82 14.84
C LYS A 57 -38.51 -5.11 14.34
N LEU A 58 -38.19 -5.54 13.12
CA LEU A 58 -38.72 -6.78 12.55
C LEU A 58 -38.35 -8.00 13.42
N GLY A 59 -37.12 -8.06 13.93
CA GLY A 59 -36.67 -9.10 14.86
C GLY A 59 -37.49 -9.13 16.15
N ALA A 60 -37.63 -7.97 16.80
CA ALA A 60 -38.42 -7.83 18.02
C ALA A 60 -39.90 -8.23 17.83
N GLU A 61 -40.48 -7.95 16.65
CA GLU A 61 -41.88 -8.26 16.33
C GLU A 61 -42.10 -9.71 15.88
N ASN A 62 -41.06 -10.40 15.38
CA ASN A 62 -41.19 -11.72 14.73
C ASN A 62 -40.34 -12.83 15.37
N GLY A 63 -39.73 -12.58 16.53
CA GLY A 63 -39.11 -13.61 17.35
C GLY A 63 -37.72 -14.06 16.89
N PHE A 64 -36.89 -13.13 16.41
CA PHE A 64 -35.46 -13.34 16.19
C PHE A 64 -34.64 -12.17 16.75
N ASP A 65 -33.47 -12.47 17.28
CA ASP A 65 -32.56 -11.49 17.88
C ASP A 65 -31.61 -10.92 16.81
N VAL A 66 -31.25 -9.64 16.93
CA VAL A 66 -30.46 -8.92 15.93
C VAL A 66 -29.24 -8.28 16.59
N ASP A 67 -28.06 -8.72 16.18
CA ASP A 67 -26.79 -8.05 16.47
C ASP A 67 -26.31 -7.28 15.23
N GLN A 68 -25.40 -6.32 15.37
CA GLN A 68 -24.81 -5.59 14.26
C GLN A 68 -23.31 -5.40 14.43
N THR A 69 -22.59 -5.33 13.32
CA THR A 69 -21.17 -4.98 13.30
C THR A 69 -20.76 -4.30 11.99
N GLN A 70 -19.75 -3.44 12.09
CA GLN A 70 -18.97 -2.95 10.95
C GLN A 70 -17.53 -3.46 10.99
N ASN A 71 -17.20 -4.27 12.01
CA ASN A 71 -15.89 -4.83 12.22
C ASN A 71 -15.78 -6.16 11.46
N ALA A 72 -14.90 -6.24 10.45
CA ALA A 72 -14.70 -7.46 9.68
C ALA A 72 -14.08 -8.59 10.52
N GLU A 73 -13.39 -8.27 11.62
CA GLU A 73 -12.86 -9.27 12.55
C GLU A 73 -13.97 -10.11 13.22
N ASP A 74 -15.23 -9.64 13.21
CA ASP A 74 -16.37 -10.41 13.71
C ASP A 74 -16.86 -11.48 12.70
N ILE A 75 -16.33 -11.47 11.47
CA ILE A 75 -16.60 -12.45 10.41
C ILE A 75 -15.56 -13.58 10.54
N ASN A 76 -15.71 -14.35 11.62
CA ASN A 76 -14.90 -15.54 11.91
C ASN A 76 -15.79 -16.67 12.42
N GLU A 77 -15.32 -17.91 12.30
CA GLU A 77 -16.11 -19.11 12.65
C GLU A 77 -16.67 -19.09 14.09
N GLU A 78 -15.86 -18.69 15.07
CA GLU A 78 -16.25 -18.67 16.49
C GLU A 78 -17.44 -17.73 16.74
N ASN A 79 -17.43 -16.56 16.11
CA ASN A 79 -18.51 -15.61 16.24
C ASN A 79 -19.72 -15.99 15.38
N LEU A 80 -19.50 -16.42 14.14
CA LEU A 80 -20.56 -16.76 13.18
C LEU A 80 -21.38 -17.99 13.61
N ALA A 81 -20.80 -18.91 14.39
CA ALA A 81 -21.48 -20.05 14.99
C ALA A 81 -22.74 -19.70 15.81
N LYS A 82 -22.87 -18.44 16.25
CA LYS A 82 -24.02 -17.93 17.02
C LYS A 82 -25.22 -17.58 16.14
N TYR A 83 -25.01 -17.35 14.84
CA TYR A 83 -25.99 -16.74 13.95
C TYR A 83 -26.61 -17.76 12.99
N ALA A 84 -27.91 -17.64 12.75
CA ALA A 84 -28.65 -18.42 11.75
C ALA A 84 -28.53 -17.80 10.35
N ALA A 85 -28.42 -16.47 10.28
CA ALA A 85 -28.15 -15.76 9.04
C ALA A 85 -27.28 -14.51 9.27
N VAL A 86 -26.50 -14.13 8.26
CA VAL A 86 -25.76 -12.87 8.18
C VAL A 86 -26.40 -11.99 7.09
N ILE A 87 -26.69 -10.74 7.44
CA ILE A 87 -27.33 -9.76 6.58
C ILE A 87 -26.28 -8.74 6.15
N TRP A 88 -25.93 -8.75 4.88
CA TRP A 88 -25.07 -7.75 4.25
C TRP A 88 -25.93 -6.56 3.83
N LEU A 89 -25.92 -5.52 4.66
CA LEU A 89 -26.76 -4.34 4.49
C LEU A 89 -25.97 -3.22 3.81
N SER A 90 -26.15 -3.10 2.50
CA SER A 90 -25.54 -2.04 1.68
C SER A 90 -24.01 -1.90 1.88
N THR A 91 -23.31 -3.03 2.01
CA THR A 91 -21.85 -3.11 1.97
C THR A 91 -21.33 -2.61 0.62
N THR A 92 -20.09 -2.12 0.54
CA THR A 92 -19.49 -1.67 -0.73
C THR A 92 -17.99 -1.90 -0.76
N GLY A 93 -17.43 -2.28 -1.91
CA GLY A 93 -16.01 -2.50 -2.11
C GLY A 93 -15.48 -3.83 -1.55
N ASP A 94 -14.19 -3.89 -1.25
CA ASP A 94 -13.50 -5.05 -0.67
C ASP A 94 -13.48 -4.92 0.86
N VAL A 95 -14.28 -5.73 1.56
CA VAL A 95 -14.61 -5.52 2.98
C VAL A 95 -14.06 -6.63 3.88
N LEU A 96 -13.73 -7.80 3.33
CA LEU A 96 -13.11 -8.92 4.02
C LEU A 96 -11.69 -9.15 3.51
N ASP A 97 -10.81 -9.67 4.36
CA ASP A 97 -9.55 -10.24 3.90
C ASP A 97 -9.68 -11.74 3.59
N HIS A 98 -8.65 -12.32 2.99
CA HIS A 98 -8.64 -13.74 2.61
C HIS A 98 -8.83 -14.73 3.78
N TYR A 99 -8.56 -14.35 5.04
CA TYR A 99 -8.84 -15.21 6.19
C TYR A 99 -10.34 -15.19 6.53
N GLN A 100 -10.92 -13.98 6.55
CA GLN A 100 -12.35 -13.76 6.82
C GLN A 100 -13.23 -14.33 5.69
N GLU A 101 -12.81 -14.21 4.43
CA GLU A 101 -13.45 -14.86 3.30
C GLU A 101 -13.56 -16.38 3.52
N ALA A 102 -12.45 -17.04 3.88
CA ALA A 102 -12.43 -18.49 4.11
C ALA A 102 -13.37 -18.92 5.25
N ASP A 103 -13.44 -18.14 6.34
CA ASP A 103 -14.35 -18.42 7.44
C ASP A 103 -15.83 -18.17 7.06
N PHE A 104 -16.10 -17.22 6.18
CA PHE A 104 -17.45 -16.98 5.66
C PHE A 104 -17.91 -18.07 4.68
N GLU A 105 -17.03 -18.60 3.82
CA GLU A 105 -17.32 -19.79 3.00
C GLU A 105 -17.72 -20.96 3.90
N ARG A 106 -16.92 -21.22 4.93
CA ARG A 106 -17.17 -22.30 5.90
C ARG A 106 -18.49 -22.10 6.65
N TYR A 107 -18.84 -20.85 6.99
CA TYR A 107 -20.12 -20.52 7.59
C TYR A 107 -21.30 -20.91 6.69
N ILE A 108 -21.26 -20.56 5.40
CA ILE A 108 -22.32 -20.94 4.45
C ILE A 108 -22.36 -22.47 4.27
N GLN A 109 -21.21 -23.11 4.09
CA GLN A 109 -21.08 -24.58 3.97
C GLN A 109 -21.59 -25.35 5.18
N SER A 110 -21.49 -24.76 6.37
CA SER A 110 -22.04 -25.33 7.60
C SER A 110 -23.57 -25.21 7.72
N GLY A 111 -24.23 -24.56 6.76
CA GLY A 111 -25.69 -24.37 6.72
C GLY A 111 -26.16 -22.96 7.08
N GLY A 112 -25.25 -21.99 7.19
CA GLY A 112 -25.54 -20.59 7.48
C GLY A 112 -26.38 -19.91 6.39
N GLY A 113 -27.18 -18.92 6.79
CA GLY A 113 -28.00 -18.11 5.88
C GLY A 113 -27.32 -16.81 5.46
N TYR A 114 -27.57 -16.37 4.23
CA TYR A 114 -27.11 -15.10 3.68
C TYR A 114 -28.29 -14.26 3.21
N VAL A 115 -28.26 -12.96 3.55
CA VAL A 115 -29.17 -11.95 3.01
C VAL A 115 -28.36 -10.78 2.47
N GLY A 116 -28.41 -10.54 1.16
CA GLY A 116 -27.83 -9.35 0.54
C GLY A 116 -28.90 -8.29 0.28
N ILE A 117 -28.63 -7.05 0.66
CA ILE A 117 -29.54 -5.91 0.46
C ILE A 117 -28.82 -4.81 -0.32
N HIS A 118 -29.45 -4.39 -1.43
CA HIS A 118 -29.02 -3.30 -2.29
C HIS A 118 -27.54 -3.39 -2.69
N ALA A 119 -26.67 -2.61 -2.06
CA ALA A 119 -25.27 -2.53 -2.42
C ALA A 119 -24.43 -3.76 -2.03
N ALA A 120 -25.01 -4.78 -1.39
CA ALA A 120 -24.35 -6.07 -1.21
C ALA A 120 -23.83 -6.67 -2.54
N ALA A 121 -24.44 -6.34 -3.69
CA ALA A 121 -23.93 -6.71 -5.01
C ALA A 121 -22.73 -5.85 -5.49
N ASP A 122 -22.50 -4.67 -4.91
CA ASP A 122 -21.34 -3.78 -5.10
C ASP A 122 -20.19 -4.12 -4.11
N THR A 123 -20.04 -5.39 -3.75
CA THR A 123 -19.05 -5.84 -2.75
C THR A 123 -18.28 -7.08 -3.23
N GLU A 124 -17.02 -7.24 -2.82
CA GLU A 124 -16.21 -8.46 -3.03
C GLU A 124 -16.08 -8.90 -4.51
N TYR A 125 -15.83 -7.95 -5.42
CA TYR A 125 -15.67 -8.22 -6.88
C TYR A 125 -14.57 -9.22 -7.23
N GLU A 126 -13.58 -9.33 -6.36
CA GLU A 126 -12.36 -10.11 -6.53
C GLU A 126 -12.47 -11.54 -5.98
N TRP A 127 -13.59 -11.85 -5.34
CA TRP A 127 -13.86 -13.14 -4.71
C TRP A 127 -14.97 -13.88 -5.49
N GLY A 128 -14.57 -14.65 -6.50
CA GLY A 128 -15.50 -15.30 -7.43
C GLY A 128 -16.57 -16.18 -6.76
N TRP A 129 -16.27 -16.77 -5.60
CA TRP A 129 -17.23 -17.55 -4.81
C TRP A 129 -18.37 -16.67 -4.26
N TYR A 130 -18.06 -15.46 -3.76
CA TYR A 130 -19.08 -14.52 -3.30
C TYR A 130 -19.99 -14.06 -4.44
N GLY A 131 -19.44 -13.82 -5.64
CA GLY A 131 -20.24 -13.49 -6.82
C GLY A 131 -21.33 -14.53 -7.12
N LYS A 132 -21.03 -15.82 -6.90
CA LYS A 132 -22.00 -16.91 -7.04
C LYS A 132 -23.03 -16.90 -5.89
N LEU A 133 -22.60 -16.61 -4.65
CA LEU A 133 -23.47 -16.48 -3.46
C LEU A 133 -24.46 -15.32 -3.57
N VAL A 134 -23.97 -14.10 -3.86
CA VAL A 134 -24.85 -12.92 -4.02
C VAL A 134 -25.71 -13.05 -5.27
N GLY A 135 -25.20 -13.72 -6.31
CA GLY A 135 -25.93 -14.08 -7.52
C GLY A 135 -25.78 -13.09 -8.68
N GLY A 136 -25.01 -12.02 -8.51
CA GLY A 136 -24.67 -11.05 -9.53
C GLY A 136 -23.97 -9.83 -8.94
N TYR A 137 -23.01 -9.27 -9.65
CA TYR A 137 -22.27 -8.08 -9.21
C TYR A 137 -22.89 -6.81 -9.77
N PHE A 138 -22.80 -5.69 -9.05
CA PHE A 138 -23.15 -4.39 -9.57
C PHE A 138 -22.35 -4.05 -10.84
N ALA A 139 -23.03 -3.46 -11.81
CA ALA A 139 -22.47 -3.02 -13.08
C ALA A 139 -22.68 -1.52 -13.32
N ASP A 140 -23.91 -1.03 -13.08
CA ASP A 140 -24.33 0.33 -13.41
C ASP A 140 -25.64 0.69 -12.69
N HIS A 141 -25.99 1.98 -12.62
CA HIS A 141 -27.33 2.48 -12.25
C HIS A 141 -27.56 3.84 -12.94
N PRO A 142 -28.81 4.33 -13.08
CA PRO A 142 -29.05 5.66 -13.62
C PRO A 142 -28.23 6.76 -12.95
N GLY A 143 -27.70 7.71 -13.71
CA GLY A 143 -26.97 8.86 -13.16
C GLY A 143 -25.47 8.66 -12.89
N ILE A 144 -24.92 7.45 -13.10
CA ILE A 144 -23.47 7.23 -13.02
C ILE A 144 -22.77 7.56 -14.36
N ASN A 145 -23.34 7.11 -15.49
CA ASN A 145 -22.81 7.27 -16.84
C ASN A 145 -23.77 8.01 -17.78
N ASP A 146 -24.84 8.58 -17.22
CA ASP A 146 -25.92 9.22 -17.96
C ASP A 146 -26.50 10.40 -17.15
N PRO A 147 -27.31 11.30 -17.76
CA PRO A 147 -27.78 12.52 -17.11
C PRO A 147 -29.04 12.37 -16.25
N HIS A 148 -29.60 11.16 -16.12
CA HIS A 148 -30.84 10.92 -15.38
C HIS A 148 -30.58 10.80 -13.87
N PRO A 149 -31.55 11.10 -13.00
CA PRO A 149 -31.38 10.96 -11.55
C PRO A 149 -31.17 9.49 -11.17
N ASN A 150 -30.36 9.22 -10.15
CA ASN A 150 -30.10 7.85 -9.69
C ASN A 150 -31.31 7.21 -9.00
N VAL A 151 -32.03 7.98 -8.18
CA VAL A 151 -33.26 7.53 -7.51
C VAL A 151 -34.47 7.87 -8.38
N GLN A 152 -35.21 6.84 -8.79
CA GLN A 152 -36.35 6.96 -9.70
C GLN A 152 -37.51 6.04 -9.31
N LYS A 153 -38.71 6.42 -9.76
CA LYS A 153 -39.82 5.47 -9.79
C LYS A 153 -39.52 4.36 -10.79
N GLY A 154 -39.86 3.13 -10.44
CA GLY A 154 -39.79 1.97 -11.31
C GLY A 154 -40.94 1.01 -11.01
N ILE A 155 -41.32 0.22 -12.01
CA ILE A 155 -42.31 -0.85 -11.90
C ILE A 155 -41.57 -2.17 -11.73
N VAL A 156 -41.82 -2.85 -10.61
CA VAL A 156 -41.32 -4.19 -10.33
C VAL A 156 -42.45 -5.19 -10.51
N THR A 157 -42.20 -6.26 -11.27
CA THR A 157 -43.17 -7.32 -11.53
C THR A 157 -42.74 -8.65 -10.92
N ARG A 158 -43.72 -9.43 -10.48
CA ARG A 158 -43.47 -10.77 -9.94
C ARG A 158 -43.23 -11.77 -11.05
N THR A 159 -42.27 -12.68 -10.85
CA THR A 159 -42.14 -13.85 -11.73
C THR A 159 -43.22 -14.89 -11.41
N ALA A 160 -43.26 -15.97 -12.19
CA ALA A 160 -44.09 -17.14 -11.91
C ALA A 160 -43.62 -17.95 -10.68
N GLU A 161 -42.44 -17.64 -10.13
CA GLU A 161 -41.85 -18.32 -8.98
C GLU A 161 -42.64 -18.01 -7.71
N LYS A 162 -43.01 -19.07 -6.97
CA LYS A 162 -43.78 -18.93 -5.73
C LYS A 162 -42.86 -18.92 -4.53
N HIS A 163 -42.79 -17.79 -3.84
CA HIS A 163 -41.95 -17.64 -2.65
C HIS A 163 -42.62 -16.73 -1.60
N PRO A 164 -42.53 -17.04 -0.29
CA PRO A 164 -43.16 -16.24 0.76
C PRO A 164 -42.81 -14.76 0.72
N SER A 165 -41.60 -14.41 0.26
CA SER A 165 -41.15 -13.02 0.17
C SER A 165 -41.82 -12.19 -0.92
N VAL A 166 -42.56 -12.78 -1.85
CA VAL A 166 -43.25 -12.03 -2.92
C VAL A 166 -44.73 -12.36 -3.06
N ASN A 167 -45.24 -13.39 -2.37
CA ASN A 167 -46.60 -13.87 -2.55
C ASN A 167 -47.68 -12.83 -2.20
N PHE A 168 -47.39 -11.93 -1.26
CA PHE A 168 -48.29 -10.87 -0.81
C PHE A 168 -48.21 -9.61 -1.69
N LEU A 169 -47.18 -9.48 -2.54
CA LEU A 169 -47.00 -8.31 -3.40
C LEU A 169 -48.02 -8.31 -4.55
N PRO A 170 -48.45 -7.12 -5.01
CA PRO A 170 -49.23 -7.01 -6.24
C PRO A 170 -48.44 -7.54 -7.45
N GLU A 171 -49.15 -7.85 -8.55
CA GLU A 171 -48.50 -8.33 -9.80
C GLU A 171 -47.56 -7.28 -10.39
N SER A 172 -47.94 -6.00 -10.26
CA SER A 172 -47.15 -4.82 -10.61
C SER A 172 -47.01 -3.94 -9.36
N TRP A 173 -45.78 -3.72 -8.93
CA TRP A 173 -45.42 -2.95 -7.74
C TRP A 173 -44.62 -1.71 -8.18
N GLU A 174 -45.30 -0.56 -8.25
CA GLU A 174 -44.62 0.74 -8.50
C GLU A 174 -44.01 1.23 -7.18
N ARG A 175 -42.70 1.49 -7.18
CA ARG A 175 -41.98 2.05 -6.03
C ARG A 175 -40.81 2.93 -6.49
N THR A 176 -40.19 3.62 -5.54
CA THR A 176 -39.04 4.51 -5.80
C THR A 176 -37.80 3.97 -5.11
N ASP A 177 -36.73 3.73 -5.87
CA ASP A 177 -35.45 3.24 -5.35
C ASP A 177 -34.31 3.64 -6.32
N GLU A 178 -33.08 3.24 -6.02
CA GLU A 178 -31.97 3.25 -6.98
C GLU A 178 -31.88 1.89 -7.69
N TRP A 179 -31.96 1.89 -9.02
CA TRP A 179 -32.11 0.67 -9.81
C TRP A 179 -30.77 0.16 -10.34
N TYR A 180 -30.21 -0.85 -9.67
CA TYR A 180 -28.95 -1.47 -10.06
C TYR A 180 -29.11 -2.40 -11.26
N SER A 181 -28.17 -2.30 -12.20
CA SER A 181 -27.88 -3.26 -13.26
C SER A 181 -26.76 -4.19 -12.81
N TYR A 182 -26.76 -5.43 -13.30
CA TYR A 182 -25.87 -6.49 -12.82
C TYR A 182 -24.99 -7.11 -13.92
N LYS A 183 -23.75 -7.45 -13.58
CA LYS A 183 -22.82 -8.23 -14.40
C LYS A 183 -22.56 -9.59 -13.75
N LYS A 184 -22.17 -10.57 -14.57
CA LYS A 184 -21.90 -11.96 -14.13
C LYS A 184 -23.08 -12.57 -13.34
N VAL A 185 -24.32 -12.32 -13.78
CA VAL A 185 -25.53 -12.85 -13.14
C VAL A 185 -25.49 -14.38 -13.14
N ASN A 186 -25.65 -14.98 -11.96
CA ASN A 186 -25.64 -16.42 -11.79
C ASN A 186 -26.94 -17.03 -12.37
N PRO A 187 -26.85 -17.87 -13.42
CA PRO A 187 -28.03 -18.44 -14.09
C PRO A 187 -28.81 -19.43 -13.21
N ASP A 188 -28.20 -19.97 -12.15
CA ASP A 188 -28.83 -20.94 -11.24
C ASP A 188 -29.72 -20.28 -10.18
N THR A 189 -29.76 -18.94 -10.13
CA THR A 189 -30.63 -18.18 -9.22
C THR A 189 -32.10 -18.29 -9.62
N LYS A 190 -32.98 -18.38 -8.62
CA LYS A 190 -34.43 -18.34 -8.84
C LYS A 190 -34.92 -16.90 -8.72
N LYS A 191 -35.24 -16.30 -9.87
CA LYS A 191 -35.69 -14.91 -10.01
C LYS A 191 -37.08 -14.75 -9.40
N LEU A 192 -37.23 -13.80 -8.46
CA LEU A 192 -38.47 -13.51 -7.75
C LEU A 192 -39.17 -12.26 -8.29
N LEU A 193 -38.38 -11.21 -8.55
CA LEU A 193 -38.86 -9.91 -9.01
C LEU A 193 -38.04 -9.45 -10.22
N MET A 194 -38.73 -8.87 -11.19
CA MET A 194 -38.18 -8.30 -12.42
C MET A 194 -38.46 -6.80 -12.47
N LEU A 195 -37.45 -6.00 -12.81
CA LEU A 195 -37.62 -4.57 -13.04
C LEU A 195 -38.03 -4.32 -14.50
N ASP A 196 -39.04 -3.47 -14.70
CA ASP A 196 -39.45 -3.02 -16.03
C ASP A 196 -38.58 -1.83 -16.47
N GLU A 197 -37.61 -2.08 -17.34
CA GLU A 197 -36.70 -1.05 -17.87
C GLU A 197 -37.41 0.08 -18.63
N SER A 198 -38.66 -0.12 -19.08
CA SER A 198 -39.45 0.94 -19.73
C SER A 198 -40.06 1.95 -18.75
N SER A 199 -40.00 1.66 -17.44
CA SER A 199 -40.63 2.46 -16.38
C SER A 199 -39.72 3.54 -15.77
N TYR A 200 -38.41 3.52 -16.05
CA TYR A 200 -37.41 4.50 -15.61
C TYR A 200 -36.47 4.89 -16.78
N GLN A 201 -35.53 5.81 -16.56
CA GLN A 201 -34.61 6.30 -17.59
C GLN A 201 -33.14 6.16 -17.16
N GLY A 202 -32.25 5.80 -18.07
CA GLY A 202 -30.81 5.63 -17.78
C GLY A 202 -30.45 4.22 -17.32
N GLY A 203 -29.18 4.03 -16.93
CA GLY A 203 -28.63 2.72 -16.58
C GLY A 203 -28.28 1.83 -17.80
N LEU A 204 -27.76 0.64 -17.51
CA LEU A 204 -27.37 -0.37 -18.50
C LEU A 204 -28.57 -1.24 -18.91
N ASP A 205 -28.84 -1.35 -20.22
CA ASP A 205 -29.85 -2.26 -20.78
C ASP A 205 -29.44 -3.73 -20.55
N MET A 206 -30.20 -4.45 -19.73
CA MET A 206 -30.00 -5.87 -19.46
C MET A 206 -30.95 -6.77 -20.25
N GLY A 207 -32.04 -6.22 -20.78
CA GLY A 207 -33.18 -6.94 -21.33
C GLY A 207 -33.97 -7.70 -20.26
N GLU A 208 -33.42 -8.79 -19.72
CA GLU A 208 -34.00 -9.48 -18.57
C GLU A 208 -33.37 -8.96 -17.27
N HIS A 209 -34.12 -8.16 -16.52
CA HIS A 209 -33.60 -7.43 -15.35
C HIS A 209 -34.13 -7.96 -14.00
N PRO A 210 -33.53 -9.03 -13.42
CA PRO A 210 -33.92 -9.48 -12.08
C PRO A 210 -33.48 -8.46 -11.03
N ILE A 211 -34.36 -8.17 -10.06
CA ILE A 211 -34.08 -7.24 -8.95
C ILE A 211 -34.25 -7.89 -7.58
N ALA A 212 -34.73 -9.13 -7.51
CA ALA A 212 -34.65 -9.97 -6.31
C ALA A 212 -34.64 -11.45 -6.69
N TRP A 213 -33.87 -12.27 -5.97
CA TRP A 213 -33.74 -13.69 -6.23
C TRP A 213 -33.34 -14.47 -4.97
N TYR A 214 -33.44 -15.79 -5.06
CA TYR A 214 -32.98 -16.71 -4.01
C TYR A 214 -32.41 -17.99 -4.60
N HIS A 215 -31.60 -18.70 -3.81
CA HIS A 215 -31.15 -20.06 -4.12
C HIS A 215 -30.58 -20.74 -2.87
N ASP A 216 -30.41 -22.05 -2.95
CA ASP A 216 -29.52 -22.78 -2.05
C ASP A 216 -28.11 -22.70 -2.65
N PHE A 217 -27.10 -22.40 -1.84
CA PHE A 217 -25.74 -22.21 -2.30
C PHE A 217 -24.74 -22.82 -1.33
N ASP A 218 -23.93 -23.73 -1.84
CA ASP A 218 -22.78 -24.33 -1.14
C ASP A 218 -23.10 -24.71 0.32
N GLY A 219 -24.20 -25.45 0.55
CA GLY A 219 -24.66 -25.88 1.88
C GLY A 219 -25.63 -24.93 2.60
N GLY A 220 -25.61 -23.64 2.27
CA GLY A 220 -26.44 -22.60 2.88
C GLY A 220 -27.61 -22.11 2.02
N ARG A 221 -28.27 -21.04 2.50
CA ARG A 221 -29.42 -20.39 1.84
C ARG A 221 -29.09 -18.93 1.55
N ALA A 222 -29.26 -18.50 0.31
CA ALA A 222 -29.00 -17.12 -0.12
C ALA A 222 -30.28 -16.44 -0.60
N PHE A 223 -30.55 -15.25 -0.07
CA PHE A 223 -31.59 -14.35 -0.54
C PHE A 223 -30.98 -12.98 -0.85
N TYR A 224 -31.38 -12.39 -1.97
CA TYR A 224 -30.93 -11.06 -2.37
C TYR A 224 -32.09 -10.20 -2.85
N THR A 225 -32.05 -8.91 -2.49
CA THR A 225 -32.93 -7.87 -3.04
C THR A 225 -32.11 -6.63 -3.41
N GLY A 226 -32.30 -6.13 -4.62
CA GLY A 226 -31.66 -4.91 -5.12
C GLY A 226 -32.26 -3.61 -4.58
N GLY A 227 -33.40 -3.70 -3.88
CA GLY A 227 -34.02 -2.55 -3.21
C GLY A 227 -33.42 -2.26 -1.83
N GLY A 228 -33.71 -1.09 -1.29
CA GLY A 228 -33.24 -0.65 0.03
C GLY A 228 -32.16 0.45 -0.02
N HIS A 229 -31.98 1.12 -1.16
CA HIS A 229 -31.11 2.30 -1.27
C HIS A 229 -31.66 3.45 -0.43
N THR A 230 -32.96 3.71 -0.55
CA THR A 230 -33.62 4.86 0.06
C THR A 230 -34.02 4.58 1.51
N LYS A 231 -33.95 5.59 2.38
CA LYS A 231 -34.48 5.49 3.75
C LYS A 231 -35.99 5.24 3.76
N GLU A 232 -36.70 5.74 2.75
CA GLU A 232 -38.14 5.56 2.56
C GLU A 232 -38.51 4.09 2.34
N SER A 233 -37.62 3.27 1.75
CA SER A 233 -37.84 1.82 1.60
C SER A 233 -38.10 1.15 2.96
N TYR A 234 -37.38 1.57 4.00
CA TYR A 234 -37.52 1.02 5.35
C TYR A 234 -38.77 1.52 6.12
N GLN A 235 -39.61 2.32 5.46
CA GLN A 235 -40.93 2.74 5.95
C GLN A 235 -42.08 2.14 5.10
N GLU A 236 -41.77 1.55 3.96
CA GLU A 236 -42.73 0.95 3.04
C GLU A 236 -43.17 -0.44 3.52
N GLU A 237 -44.47 -0.62 3.77
CA GLU A 237 -45.03 -1.85 4.35
C GLU A 237 -44.71 -3.10 3.50
N ASP A 238 -44.85 -3.01 2.18
CA ASP A 238 -44.63 -4.13 1.27
C ASP A 238 -43.14 -4.50 1.16
N PHE A 239 -42.24 -3.52 1.18
CA PHE A 239 -40.79 -3.77 1.23
C PHE A 239 -40.38 -4.41 2.56
N LEU A 240 -40.90 -3.92 3.69
CA LEU A 240 -40.61 -4.51 5.01
C LEU A 240 -41.09 -5.96 5.12
N LYS A 241 -42.25 -6.31 4.56
CA LYS A 241 -42.73 -7.70 4.46
C LYS A 241 -41.82 -8.55 3.56
N HIS A 242 -41.34 -7.99 2.45
CA HIS A 242 -40.44 -8.66 1.52
C HIS A 242 -39.11 -9.00 2.20
N LEU A 243 -38.54 -8.02 2.89
CA LEU A 243 -37.32 -8.15 3.66
C LEU A 243 -37.45 -9.17 4.80
N LEU A 244 -38.52 -9.06 5.61
CA LEU A 244 -38.80 -10.01 6.69
C LEU A 244 -38.85 -11.46 6.20
N ALA A 245 -39.61 -11.70 5.14
CA ALA A 245 -39.77 -13.04 4.59
C ALA A 245 -38.47 -13.57 3.93
N GLY A 246 -37.64 -12.69 3.37
CA GLY A 246 -36.29 -13.03 2.91
C GLY A 246 -35.36 -13.43 4.05
N ILE A 247 -35.38 -12.67 5.15
CA ILE A 247 -34.61 -12.99 6.38
C ILE A 247 -35.09 -14.33 6.98
N GLN A 248 -36.40 -14.56 7.04
CA GLN A 248 -36.96 -15.83 7.52
C GLN A 248 -36.57 -17.02 6.63
N TYR A 249 -36.51 -16.83 5.31
CA TYR A 249 -35.99 -17.84 4.40
C TYR A 249 -34.52 -18.17 4.71
N ALA A 250 -33.67 -17.17 4.89
CA ALA A 250 -32.26 -17.38 5.20
C ALA A 250 -32.06 -18.10 6.54
N ILE A 251 -32.80 -17.70 7.59
CA ILE A 251 -32.81 -18.37 8.91
C ILE A 251 -33.21 -19.85 8.79
N GLY A 252 -34.17 -20.16 7.92
CA GLY A 252 -34.67 -21.52 7.73
C GLY A 252 -35.25 -22.13 9.01
N GLU A 253 -34.82 -23.33 9.36
CA GLU A 253 -35.30 -24.05 10.55
C GLU A 253 -34.55 -23.70 11.86
N ASN A 254 -33.61 -22.74 11.83
CA ASN A 254 -32.70 -22.39 12.94
C ASN A 254 -31.91 -23.60 13.46
N LEU A 255 -31.26 -24.32 12.54
CA LEU A 255 -30.44 -25.48 12.86
C LEU A 255 -29.08 -25.03 13.44
N GLU A 256 -28.48 -25.88 14.27
CA GLU A 256 -27.06 -25.76 14.61
C GLU A 256 -26.22 -25.92 13.34
N LEU A 257 -25.17 -25.10 13.24
CA LEU A 257 -24.24 -25.15 12.10
C LEU A 257 -23.36 -26.40 12.20
N ASP A 258 -23.23 -27.12 11.09
CA ASP A 258 -22.37 -28.30 10.99
C ASP A 258 -21.07 -27.95 10.27
N TYR A 259 -20.10 -27.40 11.01
CA TYR A 259 -18.78 -27.08 10.46
C TYR A 259 -17.96 -28.31 10.04
N THR A 260 -18.44 -29.54 10.30
CA THR A 260 -17.81 -30.75 9.75
C THR A 260 -18.14 -30.96 8.27
N ALA A 261 -19.18 -30.29 7.75
CA ALA A 261 -19.54 -30.27 6.34
C ALA A 261 -18.73 -29.23 5.53
N ALA A 262 -18.04 -28.31 6.20
CA ALA A 262 -17.29 -27.25 5.54
C ALA A 262 -16.05 -27.80 4.80
N THR A 263 -15.99 -27.54 3.49
CA THR A 263 -14.91 -27.99 2.59
C THR A 263 -13.82 -26.93 2.40
N SER A 264 -14.15 -25.65 2.59
CA SER A 264 -13.17 -24.57 2.48
C SER A 264 -12.14 -24.66 3.61
N LYS A 265 -10.86 -24.60 3.21
CA LYS A 265 -9.71 -24.65 4.11
C LYS A 265 -9.36 -23.23 4.54
N ARG A 266 -8.95 -23.07 5.79
CA ARG A 266 -8.44 -21.77 6.26
C ARG A 266 -7.09 -21.45 5.64
N ALA A 267 -6.93 -20.19 5.24
CA ALA A 267 -5.63 -19.67 4.85
C ALA A 267 -4.64 -19.82 6.01
N PRO A 268 -3.45 -20.43 5.81
CA PRO A 268 -2.42 -20.48 6.82
C PRO A 268 -1.87 -19.08 7.09
N GLU A 269 -1.78 -18.70 8.36
CA GLU A 269 -1.21 -17.43 8.78
C GLU A 269 0.24 -17.25 8.29
N GLU A 270 0.62 -16.04 7.87
CA GLU A 270 1.97 -15.74 7.35
C GLU A 270 3.09 -16.21 8.29
N ASN A 271 2.90 -16.04 9.60
CA ASN A 271 3.88 -16.43 10.63
C ASN A 271 4.08 -17.96 10.75
N ARG A 272 3.35 -18.78 9.98
CA ARG A 272 3.63 -20.21 9.81
C ARG A 272 4.71 -20.47 8.77
N PHE A 273 5.10 -19.46 7.99
CA PHE A 273 6.14 -19.59 6.99
C PHE A 273 7.41 -18.88 7.44
N THR A 274 8.55 -19.55 7.28
CA THR A 274 9.87 -18.97 7.58
C THR A 274 10.71 -18.97 6.31
N LYS A 275 11.27 -17.81 5.97
CA LYS A 275 12.27 -17.69 4.91
C LYS A 275 13.67 -17.98 5.48
N THR A 276 14.23 -19.11 5.10
CA THR A 276 15.57 -19.56 5.51
C THR A 276 16.57 -19.26 4.39
N TYR A 277 17.60 -18.45 4.68
CA TYR A 277 18.70 -18.22 3.73
C TYR A 277 19.65 -19.42 3.69
N LEU A 278 19.87 -19.96 2.50
CA LEU A 278 20.86 -21.00 2.23
C LEU A 278 22.22 -20.38 1.84
N SER A 279 22.19 -19.27 1.11
CA SER A 279 23.35 -18.45 0.79
C SER A 279 22.94 -17.02 0.47
N MET A 280 23.76 -16.03 0.79
CA MET A 280 23.48 -14.61 0.53
C MET A 280 24.77 -13.83 0.23
N GLY A 281 24.70 -12.89 -0.69
CA GLY A 281 25.79 -11.98 -1.03
C GLY A 281 26.85 -12.57 -1.97
N GLU A 282 26.71 -13.82 -2.38
CA GLU A 282 27.70 -14.50 -3.23
C GLU A 282 27.41 -14.41 -4.74
N PHE A 283 26.16 -14.10 -5.12
CA PHE A 283 25.71 -14.15 -6.50
C PHE A 283 26.01 -12.88 -7.30
N THR A 284 26.44 -13.07 -8.55
CA THR A 284 26.67 -12.06 -9.58
C THR A 284 25.73 -12.32 -10.75
N GLU A 285 24.61 -11.59 -10.77
CA GLU A 285 23.60 -11.70 -11.83
C GLU A 285 23.02 -13.13 -11.99
N PRO A 286 22.47 -13.73 -10.90
CA PRO A 286 21.86 -15.05 -10.97
C PRO A 286 20.62 -15.00 -11.88
N THR A 287 20.41 -16.06 -12.67
CA THR A 287 19.30 -16.14 -13.62
C THR A 287 18.29 -17.18 -13.18
N GLU A 288 18.61 -18.46 -13.29
CA GLU A 288 17.69 -19.58 -13.00
C GLU A 288 18.39 -20.60 -12.09
N MET A 289 17.62 -21.41 -11.36
CA MET A 289 18.12 -22.50 -10.53
C MET A 289 17.40 -23.81 -10.83
N THR A 290 17.97 -24.91 -10.35
CA THR A 290 17.28 -26.21 -10.33
C THR A 290 17.65 -27.01 -9.08
N ILE A 291 16.66 -27.65 -8.47
CA ILE A 291 16.81 -28.38 -7.21
C ILE A 291 16.93 -29.87 -7.51
N LEU A 292 18.06 -30.49 -7.15
CA LEU A 292 18.34 -31.90 -7.39
C LEU A 292 17.61 -32.82 -6.39
N PRO A 293 17.46 -34.13 -6.69
CA PRO A 293 16.75 -35.07 -5.81
C PRO A 293 17.27 -35.16 -4.37
N ASN A 294 18.55 -34.86 -4.16
CA ASN A 294 19.20 -34.82 -2.85
C ASN A 294 19.17 -33.44 -2.18
N LEU A 295 18.36 -32.51 -2.70
CA LEU A 295 18.23 -31.11 -2.27
C LEU A 295 19.45 -30.22 -2.53
N ASP A 296 20.48 -30.72 -3.21
CA ASP A 296 21.51 -29.87 -3.78
C ASP A 296 20.93 -28.95 -4.86
N ILE A 297 21.55 -27.80 -5.08
CA ILE A 297 21.00 -26.77 -5.98
C ILE A 297 22.06 -26.33 -6.95
N LEU A 298 21.71 -26.28 -8.24
CA LEU A 298 22.52 -25.63 -9.26
C LEU A 298 21.93 -24.25 -9.57
N VAL A 299 22.80 -23.24 -9.68
CA VAL A 299 22.40 -21.87 -9.99
C VAL A 299 23.17 -21.38 -11.22
N ALA A 300 22.45 -20.95 -12.24
CA ALA A 300 23.01 -20.26 -13.40
C ALA A 300 23.26 -18.78 -13.08
N GLN A 301 24.39 -18.26 -13.54
CA GLN A 301 24.69 -16.83 -13.54
C GLN A 301 24.92 -16.32 -14.96
N ARG A 302 24.40 -15.13 -15.26
CA ARG A 302 24.36 -14.60 -16.62
C ARG A 302 25.74 -14.55 -17.30
N ARG A 303 26.83 -14.35 -16.54
CA ARG A 303 28.20 -14.29 -17.09
C ARG A 303 28.82 -15.66 -17.42
N GLY A 304 28.06 -16.73 -17.27
CA GLY A 304 28.40 -18.09 -17.71
C GLY A 304 28.76 -19.05 -16.57
N GLU A 305 28.83 -18.57 -15.33
CA GLU A 305 29.13 -19.41 -14.17
C GLU A 305 27.92 -20.29 -13.79
N ILE A 306 28.21 -21.52 -13.38
CA ILE A 306 27.26 -22.44 -12.76
C ILE A 306 27.77 -22.72 -11.35
N LEU A 307 26.97 -22.32 -10.37
CA LEU A 307 27.24 -22.55 -8.96
C LEU A 307 26.50 -23.80 -8.47
N TYR A 308 27.09 -24.48 -7.50
CA TYR A 308 26.57 -25.67 -6.86
C TYR A 308 26.50 -25.42 -5.36
N PHE A 309 25.30 -25.46 -4.80
CA PHE A 309 25.06 -25.48 -3.37
C PHE A 309 24.88 -26.93 -2.92
N ASN A 310 25.77 -27.36 -2.03
CA ASN A 310 25.70 -28.67 -1.40
C ASN A 310 24.88 -28.57 -0.12
N ASN A 311 23.73 -29.25 -0.07
CA ASN A 311 22.79 -29.15 1.04
C ASN A 311 23.31 -29.78 2.35
N GLU A 312 24.20 -30.78 2.27
CA GLU A 312 24.76 -31.43 3.46
C GLU A 312 25.83 -30.58 4.15
N THR A 313 26.67 -29.89 3.37
CA THR A 313 27.79 -29.10 3.87
C THR A 313 27.48 -27.61 3.97
N GLU A 314 26.35 -27.17 3.42
CA GLU A 314 25.91 -25.77 3.31
C GLU A 314 26.94 -24.87 2.59
N LYS A 315 27.65 -25.43 1.61
CA LYS A 315 28.68 -24.71 0.84
C LYS A 315 28.22 -24.43 -0.58
N LEU A 316 28.55 -23.23 -1.05
CA LEU A 316 28.33 -22.79 -2.43
C LEU A 316 29.69 -22.71 -3.16
N GLU A 317 29.82 -23.40 -4.29
CA GLU A 317 31.06 -23.45 -5.08
C GLU A 317 30.77 -23.31 -6.58
N GLU A 318 31.69 -22.71 -7.36
CA GLU A 318 31.60 -22.70 -8.83
C GLU A 318 32.06 -24.06 -9.38
N VAL A 319 31.20 -24.74 -10.14
CA VAL A 319 31.49 -26.06 -10.72
C VAL A 319 31.75 -26.02 -12.22
N ALA A 320 31.27 -24.98 -12.91
CA ALA A 320 31.54 -24.77 -14.33
C ALA A 320 31.46 -23.29 -14.73
N LYS A 321 32.09 -22.96 -15.85
CA LYS A 321 32.01 -21.65 -16.48
C LYS A 321 31.97 -21.76 -18.00
N LEU A 322 30.83 -21.43 -18.59
CA LEU A 322 30.63 -21.37 -20.03
C LEU A 322 31.19 -20.05 -20.58
N ASN A 323 31.78 -20.10 -21.78
CA ASN A 323 32.22 -18.89 -22.47
C ASN A 323 31.04 -18.27 -23.24
N VAL A 324 30.48 -17.19 -22.70
CA VAL A 324 29.21 -16.61 -23.18
C VAL A 324 29.33 -15.15 -23.64
N TYR A 325 28.47 -14.75 -24.56
CA TYR A 325 28.23 -13.35 -24.89
C TYR A 325 27.30 -12.73 -23.83
N TRP A 326 27.89 -11.99 -22.88
CA TRP A 326 27.15 -11.32 -21.80
C TRP A 326 27.29 -9.80 -21.81
N LYS A 327 28.03 -9.24 -22.77
CA LYS A 327 28.31 -7.81 -22.86
C LYS A 327 28.35 -7.36 -24.32
N SER A 328 27.63 -6.28 -24.62
CA SER A 328 27.67 -5.63 -25.92
C SER A 328 28.95 -4.81 -26.11
N GLU A 329 29.43 -4.76 -27.36
CA GLU A 329 30.53 -3.88 -27.76
C GLU A 329 30.05 -2.45 -28.06
N VAL A 330 28.74 -2.24 -28.20
CA VAL A 330 28.14 -0.93 -28.49
C VAL A 330 27.97 -0.15 -27.18
N PRO A 331 28.59 1.05 -27.04
CA PRO A 331 28.44 1.88 -25.85
C PRO A 331 26.98 2.22 -25.55
N GLY A 332 26.56 2.03 -24.30
CA GLY A 332 25.20 2.34 -23.85
C GLY A 332 24.17 1.23 -24.11
N VAL A 333 24.55 0.15 -24.79
CA VAL A 333 23.69 -1.03 -24.98
C VAL A 333 24.06 -2.10 -23.95
N ASN A 334 23.09 -2.52 -23.14
CA ASN A 334 23.26 -3.68 -22.25
C ASN A 334 22.90 -4.95 -23.02
N ALA A 335 23.65 -6.02 -22.80
CA ALA A 335 23.30 -7.35 -23.29
C ALA A 335 22.61 -8.11 -22.14
N GLU A 336 21.39 -8.58 -22.38
CA GLU A 336 20.67 -9.48 -21.45
C GLU A 336 21.05 -10.94 -21.68
N GLU A 337 21.72 -11.21 -22.80
CA GLU A 337 22.30 -12.49 -23.16
C GLU A 337 23.38 -12.94 -22.17
N GLY A 338 23.72 -14.22 -22.25
CA GLY A 338 24.63 -14.87 -21.33
C GLY A 338 24.23 -16.32 -21.10
N LEU A 339 24.36 -16.81 -19.88
CA LEU A 339 23.70 -18.05 -19.45
C LEU A 339 22.35 -17.70 -18.82
N MET A 340 21.26 -18.05 -19.51
CA MET A 340 19.91 -17.57 -19.20
C MET A 340 19.09 -18.59 -18.42
N GLY A 341 19.23 -19.88 -18.76
CA GLY A 341 18.45 -20.93 -18.11
C GLY A 341 19.22 -22.20 -17.80
N ILE A 342 18.74 -22.91 -16.79
CA ILE A 342 19.25 -24.18 -16.30
C ILE A 342 18.11 -25.02 -15.72
N GLN A 343 17.99 -26.29 -16.12
CA GLN A 343 17.01 -27.20 -15.53
C GLN A 343 17.50 -28.64 -15.59
N LYS A 344 17.31 -29.40 -14.50
CA LYS A 344 17.60 -30.83 -14.46
C LYS A 344 16.61 -31.61 -15.33
N ASP A 345 17.04 -32.72 -15.88
CA ASP A 345 16.12 -33.68 -16.49
C ASP A 345 15.17 -34.28 -15.43
N PRO A 346 13.88 -34.54 -15.72
CA PRO A 346 12.99 -35.23 -14.78
C PRO A 346 13.52 -36.59 -14.31
N ASN A 347 14.35 -37.26 -15.12
CA ASN A 347 15.02 -38.51 -14.78
C ASN A 347 16.47 -38.32 -14.30
N TYR A 348 16.82 -37.14 -13.77
CA TYR A 348 18.17 -36.80 -13.29
C TYR A 348 18.77 -37.88 -12.38
N ALA A 349 17.98 -38.47 -11.48
CA ALA A 349 18.43 -39.55 -10.60
C ALA A 349 19.03 -40.77 -11.34
N SER A 350 18.66 -40.97 -12.60
CA SER A 350 19.16 -42.05 -13.45
C SER A 350 20.20 -41.58 -14.47
N ASN A 351 19.95 -40.45 -15.14
CA ASN A 351 20.77 -40.00 -16.28
C ASN A 351 21.80 -38.91 -15.93
N ASN A 352 21.63 -38.21 -14.82
CA ASN A 352 22.45 -37.07 -14.38
C ASN A 352 22.49 -35.92 -15.40
N PHE A 353 21.46 -35.77 -16.22
CA PHE A 353 21.41 -34.76 -17.28
C PHE A 353 20.92 -33.40 -16.77
N VAL A 354 21.62 -32.35 -17.17
CA VAL A 354 21.25 -30.96 -16.91
C VAL A 354 21.25 -30.20 -18.23
N PHE A 355 20.16 -29.46 -18.47
CA PHE A 355 19.98 -28.63 -19.65
C PHE A 355 20.34 -27.19 -19.32
N VAL A 356 20.97 -26.50 -20.27
CA VAL A 356 21.31 -25.08 -20.17
C VAL A 356 20.95 -24.35 -21.46
N TYR A 357 20.44 -23.14 -21.33
CA TYR A 357 20.20 -22.24 -22.45
C TYR A 357 21.08 -21.01 -22.32
N TYR A 358 21.97 -20.80 -23.29
CA TYR A 358 23.01 -19.80 -23.20
C TYR A 358 23.37 -19.20 -24.56
N SER A 359 24.06 -18.07 -24.54
CA SER A 359 24.52 -17.34 -25.71
C SER A 359 26.03 -17.58 -25.87
N PRO A 360 26.48 -18.49 -26.76
CA PRO A 360 27.91 -18.74 -26.94
C PRO A 360 28.67 -17.46 -27.30
N ALA A 361 29.88 -17.30 -26.76
CA ALA A 361 30.77 -16.22 -27.19
C ALA A 361 31.26 -16.43 -28.64
N GLY A 362 31.68 -15.34 -29.28
CA GLY A 362 32.15 -15.31 -30.68
C GLY A 362 31.14 -14.67 -31.63
N ASP A 363 31.37 -14.84 -32.93
CA ASP A 363 30.63 -14.12 -33.98
C ASP A 363 29.25 -14.73 -34.31
N ALA A 364 28.93 -15.88 -33.71
CA ALA A 364 27.66 -16.55 -33.97
C ALA A 364 26.49 -15.82 -33.28
N GLU A 365 25.58 -15.29 -34.09
CA GLU A 365 24.35 -14.62 -33.69
C GLU A 365 23.25 -15.62 -33.29
N ILE A 366 23.52 -16.40 -32.23
CA ILE A 366 22.64 -17.48 -31.75
C ILE A 366 22.54 -17.53 -30.21
N ASN A 367 21.43 -18.09 -29.74
CA ASN A 367 21.28 -18.65 -28.41
C ASN A 367 21.10 -20.16 -28.54
N ARG A 368 21.66 -20.93 -27.62
CA ARG A 368 21.86 -22.38 -27.74
C ARG A 368 21.29 -23.11 -26.54
N LEU A 369 20.48 -24.12 -26.82
CA LEU A 369 20.08 -25.15 -25.87
C LEU A 369 21.08 -26.32 -25.96
N SER A 370 21.75 -26.62 -24.86
CA SER A 370 22.63 -27.77 -24.73
C SER A 370 22.27 -28.60 -23.50
N ARG A 371 22.69 -29.88 -23.50
CA ARG A 371 22.63 -30.76 -22.33
C ARG A 371 24.03 -31.24 -21.95
N PHE A 372 24.26 -31.32 -20.65
CA PHE A 372 25.49 -31.79 -20.01
C PHE A 372 25.18 -32.89 -19.00
N VAL A 373 26.23 -33.55 -18.51
CA VAL A 373 26.20 -34.47 -17.38
C VAL A 373 26.79 -33.75 -16.17
N PHE A 374 26.03 -33.70 -15.07
CA PHE A 374 26.49 -33.24 -13.77
C PHE A 374 26.27 -34.35 -12.75
N LYS A 375 27.35 -34.87 -12.15
CA LYS A 375 27.28 -36.02 -11.25
C LYS A 375 28.32 -35.89 -10.13
N ASP A 376 27.92 -36.25 -8.91
CA ASP A 376 28.80 -36.28 -7.74
C ASP A 376 29.59 -34.96 -7.52
N GLY A 377 28.93 -33.81 -7.74
CA GLY A 377 29.54 -32.48 -7.62
C GLY A 377 30.42 -32.07 -8.82
N VAL A 378 30.50 -32.88 -9.88
CA VAL A 378 31.38 -32.64 -11.04
C VAL A 378 30.56 -32.34 -12.30
N TRP A 379 30.85 -31.22 -12.95
CA TRP A 379 30.32 -30.86 -14.26
C TRP A 379 31.22 -31.35 -15.39
N ASP A 380 30.76 -32.29 -16.21
CA ASP A 380 31.53 -32.80 -17.34
C ASP A 380 31.36 -31.92 -18.59
N MET A 381 32.28 -30.99 -18.80
CA MET A 381 32.30 -30.12 -19.99
C MET A 381 32.41 -30.87 -21.32
N SER A 382 32.96 -32.09 -21.32
CA SER A 382 33.10 -32.89 -22.55
C SER A 382 31.82 -33.62 -22.96
N SER A 383 30.84 -33.67 -22.05
CA SER A 383 29.56 -34.35 -22.27
C SER A 383 28.55 -33.55 -23.08
N GLU A 384 28.89 -32.32 -23.49
CA GLU A 384 27.97 -31.41 -24.17
C GLU A 384 27.27 -32.08 -25.37
N LYS A 385 25.94 -31.96 -25.40
CA LYS A 385 25.09 -32.23 -26.55
C LYS A 385 24.34 -30.97 -26.92
N VAL A 386 24.66 -30.40 -28.08
CA VAL A 386 23.91 -29.27 -28.67
C VAL A 386 22.60 -29.79 -29.23
N ILE A 387 21.49 -29.20 -28.80
CA ILE A 387 20.12 -29.65 -29.15
C ILE A 387 19.49 -28.71 -30.17
N LEU A 388 19.52 -27.40 -29.90
CA LEU A 388 18.82 -26.40 -30.70
C LEU A 388 19.55 -25.06 -30.66
N ASP A 389 19.75 -24.44 -31.83
CA ASP A 389 20.20 -23.06 -31.96
C ASP A 389 19.02 -22.17 -32.40
N VAL A 390 18.81 -21.08 -31.66
CA VAL A 390 17.83 -20.02 -31.92
C VAL A 390 18.58 -18.79 -32.40
N ALA A 391 18.22 -18.22 -33.55
CA ALA A 391 18.87 -17.01 -34.04
C ALA A 391 18.67 -15.84 -33.06
N SER A 392 19.69 -14.98 -32.92
CA SER A 392 19.66 -13.80 -32.05
C SER A 392 20.55 -12.71 -32.62
N ASP A 393 19.98 -11.56 -32.96
CA ASP A 393 20.75 -10.38 -33.35
C ASP A 393 21.54 -9.87 -32.13
N ARG A 394 22.84 -9.61 -32.31
CA ARG A 394 23.74 -9.14 -31.25
C ARG A 394 23.85 -7.62 -31.24
N ASN A 395 24.47 -7.07 -30.20
CA ASN A 395 24.74 -5.64 -30.02
C ASN A 395 23.48 -4.76 -29.99
N ILE A 396 22.35 -5.39 -29.71
CA ILE A 396 21.07 -4.75 -29.43
C ILE A 396 20.63 -5.18 -28.03
N CYS A 397 19.78 -4.38 -27.42
CA CYS A 397 18.97 -4.80 -26.28
C CYS A 397 17.53 -4.91 -26.81
N CYS A 398 16.69 -5.86 -26.43
CA CYS A 398 16.67 -6.67 -25.20
C CYS A 398 15.90 -7.99 -25.46
N HIS A 399 15.39 -8.61 -24.38
CA HIS A 399 14.39 -9.68 -24.37
C HIS A 399 14.91 -11.01 -24.89
N THR A 400 15.48 -11.78 -23.97
CA THR A 400 16.06 -13.07 -24.27
C THR A 400 15.18 -14.24 -23.86
N GLY A 401 14.26 -14.05 -22.91
CA GLY A 401 13.55 -15.14 -22.24
C GLY A 401 14.57 -16.10 -21.60
N GLY A 402 14.43 -17.39 -21.91
CA GLY A 402 15.47 -18.39 -21.71
C GLY A 402 15.22 -19.37 -20.57
N SER A 403 14.04 -19.37 -19.96
CA SER A 403 13.68 -20.32 -18.90
C SER A 403 13.34 -21.70 -19.48
N ILE A 404 13.69 -22.75 -18.72
CA ILE A 404 13.51 -24.15 -19.10
C ILE A 404 12.60 -24.84 -18.09
N ALA A 405 11.54 -25.49 -18.57
CA ALA A 405 10.66 -26.32 -17.74
C ALA A 405 10.36 -27.66 -18.40
N PHE A 406 9.89 -28.63 -17.61
CA PHE A 406 9.46 -29.93 -18.10
C PHE A 406 8.02 -30.23 -17.68
N ASP A 407 7.26 -30.85 -18.58
CA ASP A 407 6.00 -31.51 -18.21
C ASP A 407 6.25 -32.90 -17.60
N LYS A 408 5.21 -33.48 -17.00
CA LYS A 408 5.24 -34.83 -16.41
C LYS A 408 5.62 -35.94 -17.39
N ASP A 409 5.45 -35.72 -18.70
CA ASP A 409 5.77 -36.67 -19.75
C ASP A 409 7.21 -36.48 -20.27
N GLY A 410 7.95 -35.54 -19.68
CA GLY A 410 9.33 -35.21 -19.97
C GLY A 410 9.50 -34.49 -21.30
N ASN A 411 8.52 -33.72 -21.76
CA ASN A 411 8.72 -32.75 -22.84
C ASN A 411 9.34 -31.48 -22.26
N LEU A 412 10.36 -30.97 -22.95
CA LEU A 412 11.08 -29.75 -22.60
C LEU A 412 10.35 -28.54 -23.19
N TYR A 413 10.07 -27.56 -22.34
CA TYR A 413 9.60 -26.24 -22.70
C TYR A 413 10.75 -25.24 -22.59
N LEU A 414 10.93 -24.41 -23.62
CA LEU A 414 11.96 -23.38 -23.67
C LEU A 414 11.34 -22.04 -24.04
N SER A 415 11.47 -21.04 -23.18
CA SER A 415 11.03 -19.69 -23.49
C SER A 415 12.08 -18.90 -24.30
N THR A 416 11.64 -18.12 -25.27
CA THR A 416 12.52 -17.27 -26.09
C THR A 416 11.92 -15.89 -26.25
N GLY A 417 12.72 -14.86 -25.94
CA GLY A 417 12.31 -13.47 -26.15
C GLY A 417 12.33 -13.06 -27.62
N ASP A 418 11.68 -11.92 -27.91
CA ASP A 418 11.45 -11.44 -29.27
C ASP A 418 12.69 -10.84 -29.94
N ASN A 419 13.73 -10.54 -29.16
CA ASN A 419 14.97 -9.92 -29.61
C ASN A 419 14.70 -8.63 -30.41
N SER A 420 13.72 -7.85 -29.96
CA SER A 420 13.39 -6.52 -30.48
C SER A 420 13.63 -5.47 -29.40
N THR A 421 14.04 -4.28 -29.83
CA THR A 421 14.37 -3.21 -28.89
C THR A 421 13.12 -2.45 -28.43
N PRO A 422 12.98 -2.18 -27.13
CA PRO A 422 11.88 -1.34 -26.62
C PRO A 422 12.14 0.15 -26.80
N PHE A 423 13.38 0.53 -27.14
CA PHE A 423 13.82 1.92 -27.16
C PHE A 423 13.43 2.66 -28.44
N ASN A 424 13.38 3.98 -28.37
CA ASN A 424 13.05 4.81 -29.52
C ASN A 424 14.06 4.64 -30.65
N GLN A 425 13.57 4.79 -31.87
CA GLN A 425 14.41 4.84 -33.06
C GLN A 425 15.32 6.06 -33.04
N ASN A 426 16.62 5.82 -33.14
CA ASN A 426 17.58 6.90 -33.39
C ASN A 426 17.28 7.56 -34.75
N ASP A 427 17.44 8.88 -34.80
CA ASP A 427 17.28 9.68 -36.01
C ASP A 427 15.94 9.46 -36.75
N SER A 428 14.85 9.31 -35.99
CA SER A 428 13.48 9.22 -36.51
C SER A 428 12.62 10.35 -35.95
N GLN A 429 11.84 11.02 -36.80
CA GLN A 429 10.91 12.07 -36.36
C GLN A 429 9.77 11.49 -35.51
N TYR A 430 9.26 10.32 -35.91
CA TYR A 430 8.23 9.58 -35.20
C TYR A 430 8.87 8.34 -34.57
N VAL A 431 8.61 8.12 -33.28
CA VAL A 431 9.31 7.11 -32.46
C VAL A 431 8.33 6.17 -31.77
N LEU A 432 8.80 5.05 -31.21
CA LEU A 432 7.97 4.08 -30.48
C LEU A 432 7.22 4.69 -29.31
N SER A 433 7.91 5.42 -28.43
CA SER A 433 7.40 5.95 -27.16
C SER A 433 6.91 4.86 -26.19
N GLY A 434 7.59 3.71 -26.16
CA GLY A 434 7.23 2.59 -25.30
C GLY A 434 6.01 1.77 -25.78
N PHE A 435 5.53 1.97 -27.00
CA PHE A 435 4.50 1.12 -27.61
C PHE A 435 5.15 -0.05 -28.39
N ALA A 436 4.32 -0.94 -28.93
CA ALA A 436 4.75 -2.08 -29.75
C ALA A 436 5.78 -1.68 -30.84
N PRO A 437 6.92 -2.38 -30.94
CA PRO A 437 7.89 -2.18 -32.02
C PRO A 437 7.34 -2.68 -33.36
N LEU A 438 6.95 -1.75 -34.24
CA LEU A 438 6.33 -2.03 -35.54
C LEU A 438 7.06 -1.36 -36.73
N ASP A 439 8.31 -0.96 -36.57
CA ASP A 439 9.07 -0.24 -37.61
C ASP A 439 9.91 -1.19 -38.48
N GLY A 440 9.32 -1.65 -39.58
CA GLY A 440 9.97 -2.53 -40.56
C GLY A 440 10.76 -1.80 -41.66
N ARG A 441 11.07 -0.51 -41.52
CA ARG A 441 11.86 0.22 -42.54
C ARG A 441 13.25 -0.40 -42.71
N GLU A 442 13.84 -0.24 -43.89
CA GLU A 442 15.19 -0.76 -44.19
C GLU A 442 16.22 -0.26 -43.16
N GLY A 443 17.07 -1.16 -42.67
CA GLY A 443 18.05 -0.87 -41.61
C GLY A 443 17.46 -0.74 -40.19
N ARG A 444 16.16 -0.96 -40.00
CA ARG A 444 15.47 -0.80 -38.70
C ARG A 444 14.85 -2.08 -38.15
N LYS A 445 15.28 -3.27 -38.63
CA LYS A 445 14.73 -4.58 -38.23
C LYS A 445 14.62 -4.78 -36.71
N GLN A 446 15.51 -4.22 -35.90
CA GLN A 446 15.48 -4.36 -34.43
C GLN A 446 14.26 -3.69 -33.77
N TRP A 447 13.55 -2.80 -34.46
CA TRP A 447 12.32 -2.14 -33.99
C TRP A 447 11.04 -2.78 -34.57
N ASP A 448 11.11 -4.02 -35.07
CA ASP A 448 9.99 -4.72 -35.69
C ASP A 448 9.75 -6.11 -35.07
N ALA A 449 8.96 -6.18 -33.99
CA ALA A 449 8.66 -7.43 -33.29
C ALA A 449 7.82 -8.42 -34.12
N ARG A 450 7.21 -7.96 -35.23
CA ARG A 450 6.48 -8.83 -36.15
C ARG A 450 7.40 -9.80 -36.89
N ARG A 451 8.69 -9.47 -37.03
CA ARG A 451 9.68 -10.34 -37.71
C ARG A 451 10.02 -11.61 -36.90
N SER A 452 9.80 -11.56 -35.58
CA SER A 452 10.10 -12.60 -34.61
C SER A 452 8.81 -13.12 -33.99
N SER A 453 8.24 -12.45 -32.99
CA SER A 453 7.05 -12.89 -32.23
C SER A 453 5.89 -13.28 -33.14
N GLY A 454 5.58 -12.44 -34.13
CA GLY A 454 4.52 -12.68 -35.11
C GLY A 454 4.89 -13.60 -36.28
N ASN A 455 6.16 -14.01 -36.42
CA ASN A 455 6.61 -14.85 -37.52
C ASN A 455 6.56 -16.33 -37.12
N SER A 456 5.72 -17.10 -37.81
CA SER A 456 5.56 -18.55 -37.57
C SER A 456 6.77 -19.39 -37.98
N ASN A 457 7.72 -18.81 -38.72
CA ASN A 457 8.94 -19.46 -39.18
C ASN A 457 10.20 -18.95 -38.43
N ASP A 458 10.03 -18.28 -37.29
CA ASP A 458 11.09 -17.81 -36.40
C ASP A 458 10.85 -18.37 -34.99
N LEU A 459 11.93 -18.76 -34.31
CA LEU A 459 11.86 -19.37 -32.98
C LEU A 459 11.93 -18.33 -31.84
N ARG A 460 12.10 -17.04 -32.14
CA ARG A 460 12.10 -15.94 -31.17
C ARG A 460 10.69 -15.44 -30.86
N GLY A 461 10.48 -14.96 -29.64
CA GLY A 461 9.18 -14.52 -29.13
C GLY A 461 8.19 -15.68 -29.01
N LYS A 462 8.67 -16.84 -28.56
CA LYS A 462 7.93 -18.12 -28.51
C LYS A 462 8.11 -18.80 -27.16
N ILE A 463 7.27 -19.80 -26.89
CA ILE A 463 7.63 -20.91 -26.01
C ILE A 463 7.62 -22.17 -26.85
N LEU A 464 8.76 -22.84 -26.92
CA LEU A 464 8.98 -24.04 -27.71
C LEU A 464 8.68 -25.27 -26.87
N ARG A 465 8.22 -26.36 -27.50
CA ARG A 465 8.00 -27.66 -26.83
C ARG A 465 8.58 -28.78 -27.69
N ILE A 466 9.57 -29.49 -27.14
CA ILE A 466 10.28 -30.59 -27.81
C ILE A 466 10.47 -31.79 -26.88
N LYS A 467 10.73 -32.98 -27.43
CA LYS A 467 11.11 -34.17 -26.66
C LYS A 467 12.54 -34.55 -26.99
N VAL A 468 13.47 -34.24 -26.09
CA VAL A 468 14.91 -34.50 -26.28
C VAL A 468 15.24 -35.96 -26.00
N GLN A 469 16.13 -36.53 -26.80
CA GLN A 469 16.62 -37.90 -26.72
C GLN A 469 18.01 -37.96 -26.06
N ASP A 470 18.41 -39.16 -25.63
CA ASP A 470 19.69 -39.43 -24.96
C ASP A 470 20.93 -39.13 -25.82
N ASP A 471 20.80 -39.01 -27.14
CA ASP A 471 21.89 -38.63 -28.04
C ASP A 471 21.97 -37.12 -28.32
N GLY A 472 20.98 -36.33 -27.83
CA GLY A 472 20.87 -34.89 -28.05
C GLY A 472 19.96 -34.51 -29.23
N SER A 473 19.49 -35.48 -30.03
CA SER A 473 18.43 -35.23 -31.00
C SER A 473 17.09 -34.97 -30.29
N TYR A 474 16.09 -34.45 -31.00
CA TYR A 474 14.75 -34.28 -30.44
C TYR A 474 13.65 -34.64 -31.45
N THR A 475 12.47 -34.92 -30.93
CA THR A 475 11.24 -35.13 -31.70
C THR A 475 10.20 -34.06 -31.36
N ILE A 476 9.23 -33.85 -32.25
CA ILE A 476 8.12 -32.90 -32.04
C ILE A 476 6.95 -33.60 -31.34
N PRO A 477 6.56 -33.18 -30.12
CA PRO A 477 5.37 -33.68 -29.46
C PRO A 477 4.10 -33.30 -30.23
N ALA A 478 3.09 -34.17 -30.18
CA ALA A 478 1.78 -33.84 -30.73
C ALA A 478 1.13 -32.66 -29.96
N GLY A 479 0.35 -31.85 -30.68
CA GLY A 479 -0.39 -30.73 -30.08
C GLY A 479 0.36 -29.40 -30.03
N ASN A 480 1.55 -29.29 -30.64
CA ASN A 480 2.17 -27.99 -30.92
C ASN A 480 1.33 -27.17 -31.91
N LEU A 481 1.52 -25.85 -31.91
CA LEU A 481 0.66 -24.90 -32.65
C LEU A 481 0.67 -25.18 -34.15
N TYR A 482 1.82 -25.56 -34.69
CA TYR A 482 1.99 -25.92 -36.09
C TYR A 482 2.39 -27.39 -36.22
N PRO A 483 1.59 -28.23 -36.90
CA PRO A 483 1.95 -29.61 -37.17
C PRO A 483 3.23 -29.72 -38.01
N GLU A 484 4.00 -30.78 -37.79
CA GLU A 484 5.19 -31.08 -38.57
C GLU A 484 4.88 -31.18 -40.07
N GLY A 485 5.73 -30.56 -40.91
CA GLY A 485 5.53 -30.47 -42.36
C GLY A 485 4.65 -29.31 -42.83
N THR A 486 4.09 -28.50 -41.91
CA THR A 486 3.34 -27.29 -42.28
C THR A 486 4.27 -26.25 -42.89
N ALA A 487 4.01 -25.86 -44.15
CA ALA A 487 4.87 -24.92 -44.89
C ALA A 487 4.98 -23.55 -44.20
N ASN A 488 6.18 -22.96 -44.21
CA ASN A 488 6.48 -21.64 -43.62
C ASN A 488 6.19 -21.57 -42.10
N THR A 489 6.33 -22.69 -41.39
CA THR A 489 6.18 -22.74 -39.94
C THR A 489 7.29 -23.55 -39.30
N ARG A 490 7.47 -23.34 -37.99
CA ARG A 490 8.34 -24.14 -37.13
C ARG A 490 7.52 -25.04 -36.21
N PRO A 491 7.64 -26.38 -36.31
CA PRO A 491 6.82 -27.30 -35.53
C PRO A 491 7.19 -27.35 -34.04
N GLU A 492 8.31 -26.76 -33.64
CA GLU A 492 8.73 -26.62 -32.23
C GLU A 492 7.84 -25.65 -31.46
N ILE A 493 7.10 -24.75 -32.14
CA ILE A 493 6.32 -23.69 -31.52
C ILE A 493 5.07 -24.26 -30.83
N TYR A 494 5.01 -24.12 -29.50
CA TYR A 494 3.81 -24.38 -28.71
C TYR A 494 3.04 -23.08 -28.43
N VAL A 495 3.74 -22.02 -28.04
CA VAL A 495 3.20 -20.68 -27.85
C VAL A 495 3.84 -19.72 -28.83
N GLN A 496 3.03 -18.96 -29.56
CA GLN A 496 3.44 -17.83 -30.39
C GLN A 496 3.01 -16.50 -29.78
N GLY A 497 3.72 -15.42 -30.09
CA GLY A 497 3.27 -14.07 -29.79
C GLY A 497 3.66 -13.62 -28.39
N ASN A 498 4.91 -13.88 -28.00
CA ASN A 498 5.49 -13.37 -26.75
C ASN A 498 6.54 -12.28 -27.05
N ARG A 499 6.73 -11.36 -26.13
CA ARG A 499 7.76 -10.32 -26.09
C ARG A 499 8.98 -10.80 -25.31
N ASN A 500 8.83 -11.05 -24.01
CA ASN A 500 9.85 -11.51 -23.09
C ASN A 500 9.25 -12.49 -22.04
N PRO A 501 8.97 -13.75 -22.42
CA PRO A 501 8.44 -14.76 -21.52
C PRO A 501 9.56 -15.23 -20.58
N TYR A 502 9.73 -14.59 -19.43
CA TYR A 502 10.98 -14.69 -18.68
C TYR A 502 11.05 -15.93 -17.79
N ARG A 503 10.04 -16.18 -16.95
CA ARG A 503 9.95 -17.39 -16.09
C ARG A 503 8.70 -18.18 -16.42
N ILE A 504 8.91 -19.47 -16.70
CA ILE A 504 7.85 -20.41 -17.10
C ILE A 504 7.72 -21.54 -16.08
N ALA A 505 6.50 -22.05 -15.92
CA ALA A 505 6.22 -23.22 -15.11
C ALA A 505 5.17 -24.09 -15.79
N VAL A 506 5.30 -25.41 -15.66
CA VAL A 506 4.31 -26.36 -16.15
C VAL A 506 3.66 -27.05 -14.96
N ASP A 507 2.33 -26.97 -14.91
CA ASP A 507 1.53 -27.70 -13.93
C ASP A 507 1.66 -29.21 -14.18
N GLN A 508 2.15 -29.92 -13.16
CA GLN A 508 2.46 -31.35 -13.25
C GLN A 508 1.21 -32.25 -13.28
N LYS A 509 0.02 -31.74 -12.94
CA LYS A 509 -1.25 -32.48 -13.02
C LYS A 509 -2.04 -32.14 -14.27
N THR A 510 -2.24 -30.85 -14.55
CA THR A 510 -3.08 -30.42 -15.68
C THR A 510 -2.31 -30.34 -16.99
N GLY A 511 -0.99 -30.14 -16.95
CA GLY A 511 -0.15 -29.86 -18.11
C GLY A 511 -0.26 -28.42 -18.63
N PHE A 512 -0.99 -27.54 -17.93
CA PHE A 512 -1.06 -26.13 -18.30
C PHE A 512 0.30 -25.45 -18.13
N LEU A 513 0.65 -24.62 -19.10
CA LEU A 513 1.86 -23.83 -19.09
C LEU A 513 1.55 -22.42 -18.60
N TYR A 514 2.30 -21.94 -17.62
CA TYR A 514 2.22 -20.59 -17.09
C TYR A 514 3.52 -19.84 -17.35
N TRP A 515 3.44 -18.53 -17.57
CA TRP A 515 4.62 -17.68 -17.65
C TRP A 515 4.34 -16.24 -17.26
N GLY A 516 5.37 -15.56 -16.77
CA GLY A 516 5.37 -14.11 -16.68
C GLY A 516 5.93 -13.49 -17.95
N GLU A 517 5.29 -12.43 -18.40
CA GLU A 517 5.55 -11.73 -19.66
C GLU A 517 5.80 -10.25 -19.38
N VAL A 518 7.03 -9.80 -19.65
CA VAL A 518 7.39 -8.39 -19.49
C VAL A 518 6.94 -7.63 -20.74
N GLY A 519 6.01 -6.69 -20.58
CA GLY A 519 5.44 -5.90 -21.67
C GLY A 519 6.17 -4.59 -21.97
N PRO A 520 5.58 -3.71 -22.81
CA PRO A 520 6.22 -2.49 -23.29
C PRO A 520 5.99 -1.27 -22.35
N ASP A 521 6.79 -0.21 -22.46
CA ASP A 521 6.88 0.83 -21.41
C ASP A 521 5.91 2.02 -21.51
N ALA A 522 4.96 2.02 -22.45
CA ALA A 522 4.00 3.11 -22.60
C ALA A 522 3.16 3.27 -21.33
N SER A 523 3.26 4.43 -20.66
CA SER A 523 2.54 4.67 -19.40
C SER A 523 1.06 5.00 -19.58
N ASN A 524 0.69 5.58 -20.72
CA ASN A 524 -0.67 6.02 -21.03
C ASN A 524 -1.14 5.46 -22.37
N ASP A 525 -2.45 5.27 -22.51
CA ASP A 525 -3.05 4.82 -23.75
C ASP A 525 -2.93 5.89 -24.85
N SER A 526 -2.91 5.42 -26.11
CA SER A 526 -2.98 6.23 -27.30
C SER A 526 -3.95 5.57 -28.29
N LEU A 527 -5.20 5.40 -27.82
CA LEU A 527 -6.23 4.55 -28.44
C LEU A 527 -6.67 4.98 -29.85
N ASP A 528 -6.40 6.22 -30.23
CA ASP A 528 -6.72 6.74 -31.56
C ASP A 528 -5.56 6.60 -32.57
N THR A 529 -4.35 6.26 -32.10
CA THR A 529 -3.16 6.28 -32.98
C THR A 529 -2.20 5.11 -32.85
N LYS A 530 -1.76 4.75 -31.64
CA LYS A 530 -0.75 3.70 -31.45
C LYS A 530 -1.35 2.45 -30.84
N GLY A 531 -2.29 2.60 -29.90
CA GLY A 531 -2.92 1.49 -29.20
C GLY A 531 -2.89 1.66 -27.68
N PRO A 532 -3.04 0.55 -26.94
CA PRO A 532 -3.06 0.58 -25.48
C PRO A 532 -1.70 0.92 -24.88
N ARG A 533 -1.72 1.37 -23.62
CA ARG A 533 -0.57 1.43 -22.72
C ARG A 533 0.03 0.04 -22.53
N GLY A 534 1.22 -0.01 -21.96
CA GLY A 534 1.85 -1.29 -21.65
C GLY A 534 1.16 -2.03 -20.51
N TYR A 535 1.25 -3.35 -20.52
CA TYR A 535 0.88 -4.25 -19.43
C TYR A 535 1.98 -5.30 -19.26
N ASP A 536 2.30 -5.68 -18.03
CA ASP A 536 2.91 -6.99 -17.80
C ASP A 536 1.78 -8.01 -17.63
N GLU A 537 2.07 -9.26 -17.96
CA GLU A 537 1.07 -10.32 -17.95
C GLU A 537 1.59 -11.54 -17.20
N VAL A 538 0.68 -12.21 -16.48
CA VAL A 538 0.82 -13.64 -16.22
C VAL A 538 -0.09 -14.34 -17.21
N ASN A 539 0.46 -15.29 -17.96
CA ASN A 539 -0.23 -15.98 -19.03
C ASN A 539 -0.44 -17.46 -18.69
N GLN A 540 -1.46 -18.07 -19.30
CA GLN A 540 -1.81 -19.48 -19.14
C GLN A 540 -2.13 -20.08 -20.53
N ALA A 541 -1.37 -21.08 -20.94
CA ALA A 541 -1.67 -21.88 -22.13
C ALA A 541 -2.21 -23.25 -21.71
N ARG A 542 -3.53 -23.40 -21.79
CA ARG A 542 -4.22 -24.71 -21.64
C ARG A 542 -3.97 -25.63 -22.82
N THR A 543 -3.78 -25.03 -23.99
CA THR A 543 -3.37 -25.67 -25.24
C THR A 543 -2.41 -24.74 -25.99
N ALA A 544 -1.74 -25.24 -27.04
CA ALA A 544 -0.96 -24.40 -27.94
C ALA A 544 -1.78 -23.23 -28.51
N GLY A 545 -1.13 -22.08 -28.73
CA GLY A 545 -1.85 -20.85 -29.10
C GLY A 545 -0.97 -19.66 -29.48
N ASN A 546 -1.62 -18.62 -30.02
CA ASN A 546 -1.02 -17.30 -30.26
C ASN A 546 -1.49 -16.35 -29.16
N PHE A 547 -0.59 -15.70 -28.44
CA PHE A 547 -0.88 -14.81 -27.29
C PHE A 547 -0.71 -13.32 -27.63
N GLY A 548 -0.62 -13.02 -28.92
CA GLY A 548 -1.00 -11.71 -29.44
C GLY A 548 0.13 -10.71 -29.67
N TRP A 549 1.25 -10.77 -28.97
CA TRP A 549 2.34 -9.80 -29.20
C TRP A 549 2.92 -9.92 -30.63
N PRO A 550 3.17 -8.80 -31.35
CA PRO A 550 3.02 -7.39 -30.96
C PRO A 550 1.71 -6.72 -31.42
N TYR A 551 0.69 -7.51 -31.76
CA TYR A 551 -0.59 -7.04 -32.30
C TYR A 551 -1.59 -6.67 -31.21
N ALA A 552 -1.55 -7.41 -30.09
CA ALA A 552 -2.43 -7.27 -28.94
C ALA A 552 -1.66 -7.45 -27.62
N ILE A 553 -2.25 -7.00 -26.52
CA ILE A 553 -1.75 -7.13 -25.15
C ILE A 553 -2.92 -7.20 -24.15
N GLY A 554 -2.68 -7.76 -22.97
CA GLY A 554 -3.65 -7.91 -21.89
C GLY A 554 -4.87 -8.71 -22.35
N ASN A 555 -6.06 -8.16 -22.13
CA ASN A 555 -7.31 -8.76 -22.60
C ASN A 555 -7.57 -8.52 -24.09
N ASN A 556 -6.61 -8.88 -24.95
CA ASN A 556 -6.65 -8.64 -26.39
C ASN A 556 -6.84 -7.16 -26.79
N TYR A 557 -6.30 -6.22 -26.00
CA TYR A 557 -6.25 -4.81 -26.38
C TYR A 557 -5.32 -4.63 -27.58
N THR A 558 -5.85 -4.22 -28.73
CA THR A 558 -5.07 -4.23 -29.97
C THR A 558 -4.41 -2.90 -30.32
N TYR A 559 -3.19 -3.00 -30.86
CA TYR A 559 -2.42 -1.88 -31.41
C TYR A 559 -2.91 -1.52 -32.83
N PHE A 560 -2.40 -0.39 -33.32
CA PHE A 560 -2.57 0.03 -34.71
C PHE A 560 -1.30 -0.23 -35.50
N GLU A 561 -1.45 -0.52 -36.79
CA GLU A 561 -0.35 -0.29 -37.72
C GLU A 561 0.11 1.17 -37.63
N TYR A 562 1.42 1.40 -37.76
CA TYR A 562 1.96 2.75 -37.68
C TYR A 562 3.07 2.98 -38.70
N ASP A 563 2.91 4.00 -39.53
CA ASP A 563 3.92 4.46 -40.47
C ASP A 563 4.85 5.46 -39.77
N TYR A 564 6.04 4.99 -39.38
CA TYR A 564 7.06 5.81 -38.71
C TYR A 564 7.78 6.79 -39.64
N ALA A 565 7.58 6.74 -40.96
CA ALA A 565 8.07 7.76 -41.89
C ALA A 565 7.07 8.92 -42.02
N ALA A 566 5.77 8.61 -42.10
CA ALA A 566 4.72 9.61 -42.28
C ALA A 566 4.09 10.11 -40.98
N GLY A 567 4.25 9.38 -39.87
CA GLY A 567 3.60 9.67 -38.58
C GLY A 567 2.11 9.38 -38.59
N LYS A 568 1.67 8.39 -39.39
CA LYS A 568 0.27 8.08 -39.62
C LYS A 568 -0.09 6.68 -39.14
N SER A 569 -1.21 6.59 -38.44
CA SER A 569 -1.79 5.31 -38.03
C SER A 569 -2.48 4.64 -39.22
N GLY A 570 -2.29 3.33 -39.35
CA GLY A 570 -2.97 2.47 -40.31
C GLY A 570 -4.17 1.79 -39.67
N LEU A 571 -4.43 0.55 -40.10
CA LEU A 571 -5.55 -0.25 -39.57
C LEU A 571 -5.26 -0.73 -38.14
N LYS A 572 -6.32 -0.81 -37.33
CA LYS A 572 -6.28 -1.52 -36.05
C LYS A 572 -6.13 -3.01 -36.31
N PHE A 573 -5.27 -3.70 -35.57
CA PHE A 573 -5.13 -5.15 -35.72
C PHE A 573 -6.38 -5.88 -35.25
N ASP A 574 -6.76 -6.94 -35.97
CA ASP A 574 -7.87 -7.83 -35.63
C ASP A 574 -7.35 -9.02 -34.81
N PRO A 575 -7.73 -9.15 -33.53
CA PRO A 575 -7.28 -10.26 -32.69
C PRO A 575 -7.82 -11.62 -33.16
N ALA A 576 -8.95 -11.67 -33.86
CA ALA A 576 -9.49 -12.92 -34.40
C ALA A 576 -8.69 -13.43 -35.62
N LYS A 577 -7.98 -12.53 -36.30
CA LYS A 577 -7.19 -12.86 -37.50
C LYS A 577 -6.03 -11.89 -37.72
N PRO A 578 -4.98 -11.91 -36.87
CA PRO A 578 -3.87 -10.98 -37.00
C PRO A 578 -3.13 -11.17 -38.32
N VAL A 579 -2.71 -10.06 -38.93
CA VAL A 579 -1.97 -10.07 -40.20
C VAL A 579 -0.54 -9.63 -39.98
N ASN A 580 0.42 -10.52 -40.25
CA ASN A 580 1.84 -10.19 -40.24
C ASN A 580 2.25 -9.51 -41.55
N ASN A 581 2.24 -8.18 -41.51
CA ASN A 581 2.62 -7.28 -42.60
C ASN A 581 4.08 -6.81 -42.53
N SER A 582 4.93 -7.43 -41.71
CA SER A 582 6.36 -7.11 -41.69
C SER A 582 7.01 -7.41 -43.05
N PRO A 583 7.88 -6.52 -43.56
CA PRO A 583 8.69 -6.82 -44.74
C PRO A 583 9.75 -7.91 -44.48
N HIS A 584 9.95 -8.28 -43.22
CA HIS A 584 10.89 -9.32 -42.79
C HIS A 584 10.18 -10.64 -42.42
N ASN A 585 8.87 -10.76 -42.66
CA ASN A 585 8.15 -11.99 -42.39
C ASN A 585 8.50 -13.09 -43.41
N THR A 586 8.91 -14.24 -42.90
CA THR A 586 9.21 -15.46 -43.68
C THR A 586 8.21 -16.60 -43.39
N GLY A 587 7.22 -16.33 -42.54
CA GLY A 587 6.19 -17.27 -42.11
C GLY A 587 4.84 -17.03 -42.76
N LEU A 588 3.79 -17.42 -42.05
CA LEU A 588 2.40 -17.17 -42.42
C LEU A 588 2.09 -15.68 -42.37
N LYS A 589 1.25 -15.23 -43.29
CA LYS A 589 0.75 -13.85 -43.30
C LYS A 589 -0.48 -13.67 -42.43
N GLU A 590 -1.39 -14.64 -42.46
CA GLU A 590 -2.57 -14.68 -41.59
C GLU A 590 -2.26 -15.62 -40.43
N LEU A 591 -2.32 -15.10 -39.21
CA LEU A 591 -1.95 -15.82 -37.99
C LEU A 591 -3.21 -16.40 -37.30
N PRO A 592 -3.04 -17.44 -36.44
CA PRO A 592 -4.11 -17.87 -35.55
C PRO A 592 -4.63 -16.73 -34.66
N ALA A 593 -5.89 -16.83 -34.25
CA ALA A 593 -6.51 -15.89 -33.32
C ALA A 593 -5.71 -15.76 -32.02
N THR A 594 -5.71 -14.55 -31.45
CA THR A 594 -4.99 -14.26 -30.21
C THR A 594 -5.79 -14.72 -28.99
N GLN A 595 -5.11 -15.25 -27.99
CA GLN A 595 -5.65 -15.56 -26.68
C GLN A 595 -5.35 -14.41 -25.73
N ALA A 596 -6.31 -14.09 -24.87
CA ALA A 596 -6.15 -13.07 -23.85
C ALA A 596 -5.20 -13.55 -22.75
N ALA A 597 -4.52 -12.59 -22.12
CA ALA A 597 -3.72 -12.86 -20.93
C ALA A 597 -4.57 -13.39 -19.78
N PHE A 598 -3.98 -14.21 -18.92
CA PHE A 598 -4.67 -14.76 -17.75
C PHE A 598 -4.84 -13.69 -16.66
N ILE A 599 -3.78 -12.92 -16.39
CA ILE A 599 -3.76 -11.74 -15.52
C ILE A 599 -2.93 -10.67 -16.22
N TRP A 600 -3.36 -9.40 -16.19
CA TRP A 600 -2.61 -8.28 -16.79
C TRP A 600 -2.63 -7.03 -15.92
N TYR A 601 -1.52 -6.30 -15.88
CA TYR A 601 -1.47 -5.07 -15.08
C TYR A 601 -0.49 -4.01 -15.60
N PRO A 602 -0.88 -2.72 -15.55
CA PRO A 602 -0.04 -1.61 -15.97
C PRO A 602 0.85 -1.11 -14.81
N TYR A 603 1.61 -0.03 -15.06
CA TYR A 603 2.30 0.71 -14.02
C TYR A 603 1.34 1.35 -12.98
N ALA A 604 0.18 1.79 -13.44
CA ALA A 604 -0.90 2.32 -12.60
C ALA A 604 -1.70 1.19 -11.92
N ALA A 605 -2.67 1.56 -11.09
CA ALA A 605 -3.62 0.59 -10.54
C ALA A 605 -4.33 -0.14 -11.68
N SER A 606 -4.36 -1.47 -11.59
CA SER A 606 -5.13 -2.28 -12.53
C SER A 606 -6.61 -2.21 -12.15
N PRO A 607 -7.51 -1.85 -13.08
CA PRO A 607 -8.94 -1.90 -12.82
C PRO A 607 -9.47 -3.33 -12.75
N ASP A 608 -8.80 -4.28 -13.42
CA ASP A 608 -9.22 -5.67 -13.51
C ASP A 608 -8.58 -6.56 -12.42
N PHE A 609 -7.44 -6.14 -11.88
CA PHE A 609 -6.66 -6.88 -10.88
C PHE A 609 -6.03 -5.95 -9.85
N PRO A 610 -6.82 -5.20 -9.06
CA PRO A 610 -6.31 -4.17 -8.13
C PRO A 610 -5.29 -4.72 -7.12
N GLN A 611 -5.37 -6.01 -6.78
CA GLN A 611 -4.50 -6.68 -5.83
C GLN A 611 -3.02 -6.62 -6.21
N VAL A 612 -2.68 -6.48 -7.51
CA VAL A 612 -1.30 -6.40 -7.99
C VAL A 612 -0.58 -5.10 -7.63
N GLY A 613 -1.33 -4.10 -7.16
CA GLY A 613 -0.81 -2.79 -6.73
C GLY A 613 -0.35 -1.90 -7.89
N THR A 614 0.53 -0.95 -7.58
CA THR A 614 1.09 0.03 -8.54
C THR A 614 2.62 0.06 -8.50
N GLY A 615 3.25 0.79 -9.43
CA GLY A 615 4.71 0.96 -9.48
C GLY A 615 5.33 0.24 -10.67
N GLY A 616 6.67 0.14 -10.70
CA GLY A 616 7.38 -0.62 -11.72
C GLY A 616 6.92 -2.09 -11.75
N ARG A 617 7.18 -2.82 -12.84
CA ARG A 617 6.58 -4.14 -13.07
C ARG A 617 7.58 -5.08 -13.76
N ASN A 618 7.53 -6.34 -13.37
CA ASN A 618 8.20 -7.44 -14.05
C ASN A 618 7.55 -8.75 -13.58
N ALA A 619 6.50 -9.16 -14.30
CA ALA A 619 5.72 -10.36 -13.98
C ALA A 619 6.52 -11.65 -14.19
N MET A 620 6.39 -12.57 -13.24
CA MET A 620 6.93 -13.93 -13.30
C MET A 620 5.88 -14.94 -12.82
N ALA A 621 5.89 -16.14 -13.41
CA ALA A 621 5.06 -17.25 -12.97
C ALA A 621 5.93 -18.31 -12.32
N GLY A 622 5.51 -18.75 -11.14
CA GLY A 622 6.12 -19.85 -10.40
C GLY A 622 5.29 -21.13 -10.50
N PRO A 623 5.56 -22.10 -9.62
CA PRO A 623 4.95 -23.44 -9.68
C PRO A 623 3.47 -23.45 -9.24
N VAL A 624 2.74 -24.47 -9.70
CA VAL A 624 1.44 -24.88 -9.12
C VAL A 624 1.72 -25.97 -8.07
N TYR A 625 1.13 -25.84 -6.88
CA TYR A 625 1.37 -26.77 -5.77
C TYR A 625 0.34 -27.90 -5.69
N TYR A 626 0.78 -29.10 -5.32
CA TYR A 626 -0.08 -30.21 -4.96
C TYR A 626 0.55 -31.06 -3.85
N SER A 627 -0.09 -31.08 -2.69
CA SER A 627 0.42 -31.72 -1.49
C SER A 627 0.59 -33.23 -1.60
N ASP A 628 -0.19 -33.91 -2.45
CA ASP A 628 -0.12 -35.36 -2.69
C ASP A 628 1.09 -35.79 -3.53
N LEU A 629 1.79 -34.86 -4.19
CA LEU A 629 3.04 -35.12 -4.89
C LEU A 629 4.24 -35.25 -3.93
N TYR A 630 4.07 -34.89 -2.64
CA TYR A 630 5.15 -34.82 -1.67
C TYR A 630 4.83 -35.62 -0.40
N GLN A 631 5.83 -36.34 0.13
CA GLN A 631 5.69 -37.20 1.32
C GLN A 631 6.48 -36.70 2.53
N SER A 632 7.21 -35.60 2.38
CA SER A 632 8.07 -34.98 3.39
C SER A 632 7.29 -34.27 4.50
N GLU A 633 7.87 -34.26 5.69
CA GLU A 633 7.46 -33.35 6.76
C GLU A 633 7.85 -31.91 6.40
N GLY A 634 7.01 -30.93 6.79
CA GLY A 634 7.25 -29.51 6.51
C GLY A 634 7.01 -29.09 5.05
N LYS A 635 6.39 -29.94 4.22
CA LYS A 635 5.83 -29.55 2.92
C LYS A 635 4.76 -28.46 3.10
N MET A 636 4.50 -27.70 2.04
CA MET A 636 3.43 -26.69 2.07
C MET A 636 2.06 -27.32 2.40
N PRO A 637 1.18 -26.61 3.13
CA PRO A 637 -0.12 -27.17 3.49
C PRO A 637 -1.00 -27.36 2.25
N ASP A 638 -1.93 -28.30 2.35
CA ASP A 638 -2.89 -28.67 1.31
C ASP A 638 -3.93 -27.56 1.00
N TYR A 639 -3.88 -26.43 1.71
CA TYR A 639 -4.53 -25.17 1.34
C TYR A 639 -4.10 -24.68 -0.06
N PHE A 640 -2.84 -24.92 -0.44
CA PHE A 640 -2.30 -24.47 -1.72
C PHE A 640 -2.51 -25.46 -2.86
N ASP A 641 -3.23 -26.56 -2.64
CA ASP A 641 -3.46 -27.56 -3.67
C ASP A 641 -4.18 -26.95 -4.88
N GLY A 642 -3.57 -27.12 -6.06
CA GLY A 642 -4.05 -26.56 -7.32
C GLY A 642 -3.87 -25.05 -7.47
N LYS A 643 -3.19 -24.35 -6.55
CA LYS A 643 -2.97 -22.91 -6.64
C LYS A 643 -1.64 -22.57 -7.31
N LEU A 644 -1.64 -21.51 -8.12
CA LEU A 644 -0.47 -20.99 -8.83
C LEU A 644 0.23 -19.92 -7.99
N PHE A 645 1.54 -20.06 -7.79
CA PHE A 645 2.36 -18.98 -7.25
C PHE A 645 2.79 -18.05 -8.38
N ILE A 646 2.56 -16.75 -8.22
CA ILE A 646 3.03 -15.69 -9.11
C ILE A 646 3.85 -14.69 -8.31
N TYR A 647 4.79 -14.02 -8.95
CA TYR A 647 5.65 -13.07 -8.26
C TYR A 647 6.09 -11.94 -9.20
N ASP A 648 6.45 -10.81 -8.62
CA ASP A 648 6.92 -9.64 -9.38
C ASP A 648 8.32 -9.23 -8.90
N TRP A 649 9.25 -9.15 -9.84
CA TRP A 649 10.66 -8.86 -9.56
C TRP A 649 10.89 -7.40 -9.13
N ILE A 650 10.10 -6.45 -9.62
CA ILE A 650 10.23 -5.03 -9.26
C ILE A 650 9.51 -4.75 -7.94
N ARG A 651 8.26 -5.22 -7.82
CA ARG A 651 7.38 -4.92 -6.69
C ARG A 651 7.68 -5.79 -5.47
N GLY A 652 8.37 -6.91 -5.66
CA GLY A 652 8.88 -7.75 -4.57
C GLY A 652 7.79 -8.49 -3.79
N TRP A 653 6.63 -8.73 -4.40
CA TRP A 653 5.56 -9.53 -3.81
C TRP A 653 5.53 -10.95 -4.39
N VAL A 654 4.98 -11.87 -3.60
CA VAL A 654 4.49 -13.18 -4.04
C VAL A 654 2.98 -13.21 -3.80
N LYS A 655 2.24 -13.74 -4.77
CA LYS A 655 0.80 -13.94 -4.67
C LYS A 655 0.43 -15.34 -5.09
N VAL A 656 -0.69 -15.81 -4.56
CA VAL A 656 -1.23 -17.13 -4.82
C VAL A 656 -2.56 -16.94 -5.55
N VAL A 657 -2.69 -17.58 -6.70
CA VAL A 657 -3.88 -17.53 -7.53
C VAL A 657 -4.64 -18.84 -7.36
N THR A 658 -5.90 -18.72 -6.98
CA THR A 658 -6.88 -19.82 -6.97
C THR A 658 -7.59 -19.83 -8.32
N MET A 659 -7.68 -21.01 -8.93
CA MET A 659 -8.42 -21.22 -10.17
C MET A 659 -9.66 -22.07 -9.91
N GLU A 660 -10.67 -21.85 -10.74
CA GLU A 660 -11.83 -22.74 -10.87
C GLU A 660 -11.39 -24.09 -11.47
N GLU A 661 -12.24 -25.12 -11.38
CA GLU A 661 -11.92 -26.47 -11.89
C GLU A 661 -11.56 -26.48 -13.39
N ASN A 662 -12.12 -25.55 -14.17
CA ASN A 662 -11.84 -25.40 -15.60
C ASN A 662 -10.53 -24.63 -15.89
N GLY A 663 -9.82 -24.15 -14.85
CA GLY A 663 -8.60 -23.36 -14.93
C GLY A 663 -8.78 -21.85 -15.01
N ASP A 664 -10.03 -21.33 -14.96
CA ASP A 664 -10.31 -19.89 -14.96
C ASP A 664 -9.89 -19.23 -13.65
N PHE A 665 -9.57 -17.94 -13.69
CA PHE A 665 -9.22 -17.16 -12.50
C PHE A 665 -10.41 -17.08 -11.54
N SER A 666 -10.18 -17.38 -10.26
CA SER A 666 -11.19 -17.26 -9.22
C SER A 666 -10.87 -16.18 -8.18
N LYS A 667 -9.66 -16.24 -7.61
CA LYS A 667 -9.19 -15.35 -6.53
C LYS A 667 -7.68 -15.21 -6.54
N MET A 668 -7.17 -14.08 -6.04
CA MET A 668 -5.74 -13.84 -5.80
C MET A 668 -5.49 -13.31 -4.39
N GLU A 669 -4.56 -13.93 -3.67
CA GLU A 669 -4.22 -13.57 -2.29
C GLU A 669 -2.71 -13.32 -2.14
N PRO A 670 -2.28 -12.42 -1.24
CA PRO A 670 -0.87 -12.24 -0.94
C PRO A 670 -0.28 -13.49 -0.25
N PHE A 671 0.98 -13.80 -0.55
CA PHE A 671 1.74 -14.82 0.18
C PHE A 671 2.93 -14.16 0.87
N MET A 672 2.98 -14.30 2.19
CA MET A 672 3.97 -13.66 3.07
C MET A 672 4.14 -12.14 2.80
N PRO A 673 3.05 -11.33 2.85
CA PRO A 673 3.09 -9.91 2.50
C PRO A 673 4.02 -9.04 3.36
N ASN A 674 4.35 -9.46 4.59
CA ASN A 674 5.27 -8.74 5.46
C ASN A 674 6.73 -9.20 5.29
N THR A 675 6.96 -10.22 4.46
CA THR A 675 8.30 -10.74 4.17
C THR A 675 8.93 -9.98 3.02
N LYS A 676 10.14 -9.48 3.25
CA LYS A 676 10.89 -8.78 2.21
C LYS A 676 11.54 -9.76 1.24
N PHE A 677 11.27 -9.58 -0.04
CA PHE A 677 11.97 -10.24 -1.13
C PHE A 677 12.80 -9.25 -1.96
N ASN A 678 14.04 -9.62 -2.29
CA ASN A 678 15.01 -8.78 -2.99
C ASN A 678 15.08 -9.17 -4.47
N SER A 679 14.08 -8.72 -5.24
CA SER A 679 14.05 -8.94 -6.69
C SER A 679 14.10 -10.43 -7.06
N LEU A 680 13.00 -11.12 -6.75
CA LEU A 680 12.75 -12.53 -7.02
C LEU A 680 12.96 -12.84 -8.51
N ILE A 681 14.01 -13.58 -8.85
CA ILE A 681 14.34 -13.91 -10.23
C ILE A 681 13.91 -15.32 -10.60
N ASP A 682 13.78 -16.22 -9.63
CA ASP A 682 13.34 -17.59 -9.88
C ASP A 682 12.70 -18.24 -8.65
N MET A 683 11.78 -19.19 -8.89
CA MET A 683 11.05 -19.93 -7.87
C MET A 683 10.75 -21.35 -8.34
N GLU A 684 11.15 -22.36 -7.58
CA GLU A 684 10.92 -23.78 -7.90
C GLU A 684 10.43 -24.56 -6.67
N MET A 685 9.62 -25.61 -6.89
CA MET A 685 9.28 -26.58 -5.85
C MET A 685 10.40 -27.61 -5.71
N GLY A 686 10.94 -27.77 -4.51
CA GLY A 686 11.86 -28.85 -4.19
C GLY A 686 11.15 -30.22 -4.14
N PRO A 687 11.89 -31.33 -4.28
CA PRO A 687 11.33 -32.68 -4.12
C PRO A 687 10.81 -32.97 -2.70
N ASP A 688 11.10 -32.09 -1.74
CA ASP A 688 10.59 -32.07 -0.37
C ASP A 688 9.32 -31.20 -0.22
N GLY A 689 8.71 -30.74 -1.30
CA GLY A 689 7.44 -30.00 -1.27
C GLY A 689 7.56 -28.60 -0.66
N LYS A 690 8.78 -28.04 -0.62
CA LYS A 690 9.07 -26.67 -0.17
C LYS A 690 9.36 -25.76 -1.35
N ILE A 691 9.15 -24.47 -1.16
CA ILE A 691 9.44 -23.45 -2.17
C ILE A 691 10.88 -22.98 -1.99
N TYR A 692 11.66 -23.05 -3.06
CA TYR A 692 12.98 -22.47 -3.15
C TYR A 692 12.91 -21.18 -3.96
N ILE A 693 13.68 -20.17 -3.54
CA ILE A 693 13.65 -18.83 -4.09
C ILE A 693 15.07 -18.37 -4.40
N LEU A 694 15.27 -17.87 -5.62
CA LEU A 694 16.46 -17.17 -6.05
C LEU A 694 16.19 -15.67 -6.15
N GLU A 695 17.06 -14.88 -5.56
CA GLU A 695 16.95 -13.41 -5.47
C GLU A 695 18.12 -12.76 -6.20
N TYR A 696 17.83 -11.87 -7.14
CA TYR A 696 18.83 -11.15 -7.92
C TYR A 696 19.57 -10.08 -7.10
N GLY A 697 18.92 -9.53 -6.08
CA GLY A 697 19.44 -8.43 -5.26
C GLY A 697 19.24 -7.03 -5.87
N ASN A 698 19.45 -5.99 -5.07
CA ASN A 698 19.20 -4.60 -5.45
C ASN A 698 20.40 -3.99 -6.19
N GLY A 699 20.52 -4.27 -7.49
CA GLY A 699 21.52 -3.65 -8.36
C GLY A 699 21.65 -4.36 -9.70
N TRP A 700 21.29 -3.68 -10.79
CA TRP A 700 21.30 -4.27 -12.14
C TRP A 700 22.73 -4.50 -12.65
N PHE A 701 22.94 -5.63 -13.33
CA PHE A 701 24.22 -5.99 -13.94
C PHE A 701 25.44 -5.99 -12.99
N SER A 702 25.23 -6.31 -11.71
CA SER A 702 26.27 -6.25 -10.67
C SER A 702 26.19 -7.41 -9.67
N LYS A 703 27.28 -7.63 -8.92
CA LYS A 703 27.26 -8.48 -7.71
C LYS A 703 26.54 -7.73 -6.61
N ASN A 704 25.51 -8.34 -6.04
CA ASN A 704 24.65 -7.71 -5.05
C ASN A 704 24.83 -8.38 -3.68
N PRO A 705 25.05 -7.60 -2.60
CA PRO A 705 25.21 -8.16 -1.26
C PRO A 705 23.92 -8.79 -0.70
N ASP A 706 22.78 -8.47 -1.30
CA ASP A 706 21.45 -8.93 -0.94
C ASP A 706 20.84 -9.90 -1.98
N ALA A 707 21.62 -10.30 -2.99
CA ALA A 707 21.28 -11.47 -3.80
C ALA A 707 21.38 -12.72 -2.92
N GLY A 708 20.47 -13.67 -3.11
CA GLY A 708 20.37 -14.80 -2.19
C GLY A 708 19.67 -16.00 -2.77
N LEU A 709 19.97 -17.15 -2.17
CA LEU A 709 19.26 -18.41 -2.35
C LEU A 709 18.59 -18.73 -1.02
N SER A 710 17.28 -18.91 -1.05
CA SER A 710 16.49 -19.14 0.16
C SER A 710 15.44 -20.23 -0.05
N ARG A 711 14.91 -20.74 1.06
CA ARG A 711 13.85 -21.74 1.11
C ARG A 711 12.74 -21.24 2.03
N ILE A 712 11.49 -21.54 1.70
CA ILE A 712 10.34 -21.30 2.56
C ILE A 712 9.97 -22.58 3.29
N ASP A 713 10.01 -22.54 4.62
CA ASP A 713 9.64 -23.63 5.51
C ASP A 713 8.26 -23.38 6.12
N PHE A 714 7.40 -24.40 6.14
CA PHE A 714 6.09 -24.34 6.80
C PHE A 714 6.13 -25.01 8.19
N ASN A 715 5.70 -24.28 9.21
CA ASN A 715 5.50 -24.78 10.57
C ASN A 715 4.00 -24.99 10.86
N GLY A 716 3.57 -26.25 10.77
CA GLY A 716 2.22 -26.68 11.16
C GLY A 716 2.05 -26.93 12.67
N GLY A 717 3.13 -26.91 13.45
CA GLY A 717 3.12 -27.16 14.90
C GLY A 717 3.01 -25.88 15.74
N ASN A 718 3.44 -26.00 17.01
CA ASN A 718 3.55 -24.91 17.97
C ASN A 718 4.57 -23.85 17.51
N ARG A 719 4.31 -22.57 17.78
CA ARG A 719 5.10 -21.45 17.27
C ARG A 719 5.77 -20.66 18.39
N PRO A 720 6.96 -20.08 18.13
CA PRO A 720 7.58 -19.20 19.11
C PRO A 720 6.73 -17.94 19.32
N PRO A 721 6.70 -17.39 20.55
CA PRO A 721 6.07 -16.10 20.80
C PRO A 721 6.67 -15.00 19.93
N ALA A 722 5.84 -14.15 19.33
CA ALA A 722 6.30 -12.97 18.60
C ALA A 722 6.52 -11.80 19.56
N VAL A 723 7.69 -11.16 19.51
CA VAL A 723 7.95 -9.93 20.27
C VAL A 723 7.98 -8.74 19.30
N GLU A 724 6.89 -7.99 19.24
CA GLU A 724 6.64 -6.90 18.30
C GLU A 724 7.49 -5.67 18.60
N SER A 725 7.63 -5.33 19.89
CA SER A 725 8.39 -4.15 20.30
C SER A 725 9.05 -4.33 21.67
N VAL A 726 10.14 -3.60 21.86
CA VAL A 726 10.77 -3.39 23.16
C VAL A 726 11.00 -1.89 23.31
N THR A 727 10.42 -1.32 24.35
CA THR A 727 10.50 0.12 24.62
C THR A 727 11.21 0.38 25.94
N ALA A 728 11.92 1.49 26.02
CA ALA A 728 12.53 1.99 27.25
C ALA A 728 11.88 3.33 27.60
N ASP A 729 11.51 3.52 28.88
CA ASP A 729 11.01 4.82 29.37
C ASP A 729 12.05 5.94 29.29
N LYS A 730 13.34 5.57 29.25
CA LYS A 730 14.49 6.46 29.05
C LYS A 730 15.49 5.80 28.11
N SER A 731 15.85 6.51 27.05
CA SER A 731 16.90 6.08 26.12
C SER A 731 18.30 6.55 26.52
N SER A 732 18.42 7.56 27.39
CA SER A 732 19.72 8.05 27.86
C SER A 732 19.67 8.74 29.23
N GLY A 733 20.83 8.89 29.86
CA GLY A 733 21.01 9.63 31.13
C GLY A 733 22.34 9.35 31.82
N LEU A 734 22.60 9.99 32.97
CA LEU A 734 23.83 9.78 33.75
C LEU A 734 23.82 8.44 34.50
N ALA A 735 25.00 7.84 34.70
CA ALA A 735 25.17 6.72 35.61
C ALA A 735 25.03 7.17 37.09
N PRO A 736 24.29 6.45 37.94
CA PRO A 736 23.47 5.28 37.64
C PRO A 736 22.14 5.66 36.97
N LEU A 737 21.81 5.02 35.84
CA LEU A 737 20.58 5.25 35.11
C LEU A 737 19.58 4.12 35.34
N SER A 738 18.46 4.41 35.99
CA SER A 738 17.35 3.47 36.13
C SER A 738 16.40 3.59 34.94
N VAL A 739 16.17 2.47 34.26
CA VAL A 739 15.37 2.33 33.04
C VAL A 739 14.34 1.21 33.22
N THR A 740 13.14 1.45 32.75
CA THR A 740 12.06 0.47 32.66
C THR A 740 11.84 0.07 31.20
N PHE A 741 12.07 -1.20 30.91
CA PHE A 741 11.77 -1.82 29.64
C PHE A 741 10.38 -2.44 29.65
N THR A 742 9.64 -2.29 28.54
CA THR A 742 8.36 -2.95 28.31
C THR A 742 8.41 -3.65 26.95
N ALA A 743 8.08 -4.94 26.93
CA ALA A 743 7.94 -5.73 25.72
C ALA A 743 6.48 -5.78 25.29
N GLN A 744 6.21 -5.78 23.99
CA GLN A 744 4.93 -6.18 23.45
C GLN A 744 5.15 -7.54 22.79
N ALA A 745 4.54 -8.58 23.34
CA ALA A 745 4.68 -9.93 22.81
C ALA A 745 3.34 -10.66 22.82
N SER A 746 3.15 -11.52 21.83
CA SER A 746 1.97 -12.34 21.64
C SER A 746 2.38 -13.76 21.31
N ASP A 747 1.67 -14.73 21.87
CA ASP A 747 1.85 -16.13 21.53
C ASP A 747 0.73 -16.52 20.56
N PRO A 748 1.04 -17.10 19.38
CA PRO A 748 0.03 -17.44 18.39
C PRO A 748 -1.00 -18.47 18.88
N GLU A 749 -0.61 -19.35 19.80
CA GLU A 749 -1.49 -20.34 20.43
C GLU A 749 -2.21 -19.77 21.68
N LYS A 750 -1.96 -18.49 21.99
CA LYS A 750 -2.45 -17.76 23.18
C LYS A 750 -1.96 -18.37 24.50
N ASP A 751 -0.80 -19.03 24.46
CA ASP A 751 -0.19 -19.61 25.64
C ASP A 751 0.47 -18.53 26.54
N PRO A 752 0.63 -18.80 27.86
CA PRO A 752 1.34 -17.89 28.76
C PRO A 752 2.82 -17.73 28.38
N ILE A 753 3.30 -16.49 28.30
CA ILE A 753 4.67 -16.15 27.89
C ILE A 753 5.55 -15.87 29.12
N THR A 754 6.82 -16.27 29.06
CA THR A 754 7.88 -15.84 29.99
C THR A 754 8.96 -15.06 29.26
N TYR A 755 9.66 -14.16 29.94
CA TYR A 755 10.63 -13.24 29.33
C TYR A 755 12.02 -13.39 29.96
N VAL A 756 13.05 -13.45 29.13
CA VAL A 756 14.45 -13.38 29.52
C VAL A 756 15.08 -12.14 28.87
N TRP A 757 15.46 -11.18 29.69
CA TRP A 757 16.07 -9.93 29.28
C TRP A 757 17.59 -10.05 29.34
N ASP A 758 18.29 -9.79 28.24
CA ASP A 758 19.74 -9.56 28.21
C ASP A 758 19.98 -8.06 28.23
N LEU A 759 20.69 -7.57 29.24
CA LEU A 759 20.91 -6.14 29.47
C LEU A 759 22.08 -5.56 28.65
N GLY A 760 22.72 -6.35 27.78
CA GLY A 760 23.85 -5.89 26.97
C GLY A 760 25.14 -5.67 27.78
N ASN A 761 25.16 -6.08 29.05
CA ASN A 761 26.31 -5.98 29.96
C ASN A 761 26.77 -7.33 30.52
N GLY A 762 26.32 -8.43 29.88
CA GLY A 762 26.56 -9.80 30.33
C GLY A 762 25.67 -10.27 31.49
N LYS A 763 24.73 -9.44 31.97
CA LYS A 763 23.68 -9.85 32.91
C LYS A 763 22.37 -10.13 32.18
N THR A 764 21.67 -11.16 32.64
CA THR A 764 20.33 -11.50 32.20
C THR A 764 19.35 -11.53 33.36
N GLU A 765 18.11 -11.11 33.15
CA GLU A 765 17.02 -11.15 34.14
C GLU A 765 15.78 -11.84 33.57
N LYS A 766 14.97 -12.49 34.42
CA LYS A 766 13.76 -13.20 34.01
C LYS A 766 12.50 -12.59 34.61
N THR A 767 11.45 -12.43 33.81
CA THR A 767 10.15 -11.92 34.24
C THR A 767 9.01 -12.75 33.64
N THR A 768 7.85 -12.79 34.31
CA THR A 768 6.60 -13.34 33.75
C THR A 768 5.70 -12.25 33.19
N GLU A 769 5.87 -11.02 33.69
CA GLU A 769 5.26 -9.83 33.12
C GLU A 769 6.14 -9.32 31.96
N PRO A 770 5.55 -8.67 30.94
CA PRO A 770 6.28 -8.10 29.80
C PRO A 770 7.04 -6.81 30.16
N LYS A 771 7.62 -6.74 31.36
CA LYS A 771 8.21 -5.52 31.92
C LYS A 771 9.39 -5.84 32.82
N LEU A 772 10.48 -5.08 32.67
CA LEU A 772 11.65 -5.12 33.53
C LEU A 772 12.09 -3.71 33.93
N THR A 773 12.33 -3.45 35.21
CA THR A 773 13.01 -2.23 35.66
C THR A 773 14.39 -2.60 36.20
N THR A 774 15.44 -2.01 35.62
CA THR A 774 16.83 -2.26 36.02
C THR A 774 17.65 -0.97 36.07
N THR A 775 18.86 -1.03 36.61
CA THR A 775 19.76 0.13 36.76
C THR A 775 21.12 -0.15 36.16
N PHE A 776 21.62 0.80 35.37
CA PHE A 776 22.93 0.74 34.74
C PHE A 776 23.91 1.67 35.46
N ASP A 777 24.87 1.08 36.16
CA ASP A 777 25.81 1.80 37.03
C ASP A 777 27.05 2.35 36.32
N SER A 778 27.31 1.91 35.09
CA SER A 778 28.51 2.29 34.33
C SER A 778 28.16 3.01 33.04
N VAL A 779 29.01 3.97 32.66
CA VAL A 779 28.93 4.64 31.36
C VAL A 779 29.12 3.60 30.25
N GLY A 780 28.27 3.68 29.22
CA GLY A 780 28.30 2.74 28.09
C GLY A 780 26.99 2.73 27.31
N GLU A 781 27.04 2.14 26.12
CA GLU A 781 25.88 1.78 25.32
C GLU A 781 25.47 0.35 25.65
N TYR A 782 24.20 0.17 26.02
CA TYR A 782 23.62 -1.12 26.35
C TYR A 782 22.54 -1.47 25.33
N GLU A 783 22.78 -2.53 24.58
CA GLU A 783 21.79 -3.12 23.68
C GLU A 783 20.95 -4.13 24.47
N VAL A 784 19.81 -3.69 25.00
CA VAL A 784 18.91 -4.59 25.73
C VAL A 784 18.08 -5.40 24.73
N THR A 785 18.06 -6.72 24.91
CA THR A 785 17.19 -7.62 24.15
C THR A 785 16.32 -8.44 25.09
N VAL A 786 15.20 -8.93 24.57
CA VAL A 786 14.32 -9.85 25.29
C VAL A 786 14.08 -11.09 24.45
N ILE A 787 14.03 -12.24 25.12
CA ILE A 787 13.58 -13.51 24.56
C ILE A 787 12.27 -13.84 25.27
N ALA A 788 11.19 -13.99 24.51
CA ALA A 788 9.91 -14.48 24.99
C ALA A 788 9.83 -16.00 24.74
N SER A 789 9.39 -16.77 25.74
CA SER A 789 9.30 -18.23 25.67
C SER A 789 7.91 -18.71 26.08
N ASP A 790 7.39 -19.70 25.36
CA ASP A 790 6.13 -20.39 25.66
C ASP A 790 6.35 -21.63 26.58
N PRO A 791 5.28 -22.32 27.03
CA PRO A 791 5.39 -23.54 27.82
C PRO A 791 5.94 -24.77 27.06
N ALA A 792 5.89 -24.75 25.73
CA ALA A 792 6.46 -25.79 24.87
C ALA A 792 7.98 -25.65 24.70
N GLY A 793 8.56 -24.52 25.14
CA GLY A 793 9.98 -24.21 25.08
C GLY A 793 10.41 -23.52 23.80
N MET A 794 9.48 -23.04 22.96
CA MET A 794 9.83 -22.22 21.79
C MET A 794 10.10 -20.79 22.21
N GLU A 795 11.08 -20.17 21.55
CA GLU A 795 11.60 -18.85 21.94
C GLU A 795 11.56 -17.88 20.76
N GLY A 796 11.06 -16.67 21.00
CA GLY A 796 11.12 -15.55 20.06
C GLY A 796 11.91 -14.38 20.62
N LYS A 797 12.85 -13.87 19.82
CA LYS A 797 13.71 -12.75 20.22
C LYS A 797 13.12 -11.43 19.73
N GLY A 798 12.97 -10.48 20.63
CA GLY A 798 12.50 -9.12 20.32
C GLY A 798 13.57 -8.21 19.73
N PRO A 799 13.15 -7.06 19.18
CA PRO A 799 14.05 -6.03 18.72
C PRO A 799 14.91 -5.48 19.87
N LYS A 800 16.05 -4.86 19.51
CA LYS A 800 16.96 -4.25 20.47
C LYS A 800 16.41 -2.91 20.97
N ALA A 801 16.46 -2.68 22.28
CA ALA A 801 16.28 -1.37 22.89
C ALA A 801 17.65 -0.83 23.34
N ASN A 802 18.07 0.30 22.76
CA ASN A 802 19.35 0.89 23.09
C ASN A 802 19.20 1.88 24.25
N VAL A 803 20.07 1.73 25.26
CA VAL A 803 20.19 2.64 26.39
C VAL A 803 21.60 3.20 26.46
N TYR A 804 21.70 4.52 26.45
CA TYR A 804 22.96 5.26 26.48
C TYR A 804 23.20 5.86 27.87
N VAL A 805 24.13 5.27 28.61
CA VAL A 805 24.44 5.72 29.97
C VAL A 805 25.71 6.53 29.92
N GLY A 806 25.65 7.74 30.48
CA GLY A 806 26.76 8.69 30.50
C GLY A 806 26.65 9.83 29.51
N ASN A 807 25.48 10.08 28.90
CA ASN A 807 25.18 11.34 28.19
C ASN A 807 23.75 11.85 28.44
N VAL A 808 23.60 13.17 28.47
CA VAL A 808 22.32 13.87 28.63
C VAL A 808 22.22 14.91 27.51
N ALA A 809 21.05 15.00 26.87
CA ALA A 809 20.87 16.01 25.83
C ALA A 809 21.11 17.43 26.39
N PRO A 810 21.82 18.31 25.65
CA PRO A 810 22.17 19.64 26.13
C PRO A 810 20.91 20.51 26.28
N GLU A 811 20.84 21.28 27.37
CA GLU A 811 19.77 22.25 27.60
C GLU A 811 20.12 23.57 26.91
N VAL A 812 19.38 23.91 25.85
CA VAL A 812 19.53 25.20 25.15
C VAL A 812 18.49 26.17 25.67
N SER A 813 18.91 27.38 26.04
CA SER A 813 18.01 28.44 26.50
C SER A 813 18.29 29.74 25.76
N ILE A 814 17.22 30.45 25.39
CA ILE A 814 17.29 31.77 24.76
C ILE A 814 16.88 32.82 25.79
N LYS A 815 17.80 33.70 26.16
CA LYS A 815 17.52 34.85 27.04
C LYS A 815 17.49 36.13 26.23
N VAL A 816 16.42 36.91 26.38
CA VAL A 816 16.32 38.27 25.83
C VAL A 816 16.49 39.28 26.98
N GLU A 817 17.25 40.35 26.74
CA GLU A 817 17.36 41.47 27.70
C GLU A 817 16.17 42.42 27.56
N GLY A 818 15.53 42.76 28.69
CA GLY A 818 14.35 43.62 28.70
C GLY A 818 13.06 42.81 28.66
N ASN A 819 12.11 43.21 27.81
CA ASN A 819 10.78 42.63 27.79
C ASN A 819 10.78 41.27 27.05
N GLN A 820 10.26 40.23 27.71
CA GLN A 820 10.21 38.87 27.15
C GLN A 820 8.89 38.53 26.43
N SER A 821 7.97 39.48 26.31
CA SER A 821 6.65 39.27 25.70
C SER A 821 6.52 39.96 24.35
N PHE A 822 7.11 41.15 24.22
CA PHE A 822 7.06 41.92 22.99
C PHE A 822 8.33 42.76 22.77
N TYR A 823 8.57 43.13 21.51
CA TYR A 823 9.59 44.10 21.15
C TYR A 823 8.99 45.51 21.09
N PHE A 824 9.82 46.53 21.35
CA PHE A 824 9.44 47.92 21.13
C PHE A 824 9.97 48.38 19.77
N PRO A 825 9.12 48.88 18.86
CA PRO A 825 9.56 49.39 17.56
C PRO A 825 10.71 50.40 17.68
N GLY A 826 11.76 50.23 16.89
CA GLY A 826 12.96 51.08 16.91
C GLY A 826 13.93 50.82 18.06
N ARG A 827 13.63 49.91 19.00
CA ARG A 827 14.59 49.44 20.01
C ARG A 827 15.08 48.04 19.62
N LYS A 828 16.41 47.85 19.59
CA LYS A 828 17.00 46.54 19.28
C LYS A 828 16.72 45.52 20.38
N VAL A 829 16.58 44.26 19.98
CA VAL A 829 16.41 43.10 20.88
C VAL A 829 17.78 42.47 21.10
N ASN A 830 18.30 42.58 22.32
CA ASN A 830 19.52 41.86 22.69
C ASN A 830 19.15 40.46 23.15
N TYR A 831 19.81 39.46 22.58
CA TYR A 831 19.62 38.06 22.95
C TYR A 831 20.96 37.42 23.32
N GLN A 832 20.87 36.41 24.17
CA GLN A 832 21.98 35.56 24.55
C GLN A 832 21.48 34.12 24.65
N ILE A 833 22.16 33.21 23.96
CA ILE A 833 21.94 31.79 24.05
C ILE A 833 22.85 31.23 25.14
N THR A 834 22.29 30.43 26.03
CA THR A 834 23.06 29.62 26.98
C THR A 834 22.83 28.17 26.66
N VAL A 835 23.90 27.42 26.50
CA VAL A 835 23.89 25.96 26.39
C VAL A 835 24.42 25.42 27.71
N ILE A 836 23.64 24.56 28.35
CA ILE A 836 24.08 23.80 29.52
C ILE A 836 24.09 22.34 29.10
N ASP A 837 25.29 21.83 28.88
CA ASP A 837 25.51 20.40 28.74
C ASP A 837 26.07 19.89 30.07
N GLN A 838 25.38 18.93 30.68
CA GLN A 838 25.81 18.34 31.96
C GLN A 838 27.10 17.53 31.82
N ASN A 839 27.42 17.10 30.60
CA ASN A 839 28.49 16.17 30.26
C ASN A 839 29.69 16.88 29.64
N HIS A 840 29.46 18.02 28.99
CA HIS A 840 30.49 18.93 28.51
C HIS A 840 30.28 20.31 29.14
N PRO A 841 30.75 20.57 30.37
CA PRO A 841 30.65 21.89 31.00
C PRO A 841 31.25 23.02 30.12
N GLU A 842 32.23 22.67 29.26
CA GLU A 842 32.82 23.52 28.23
C GLU A 842 31.89 23.87 27.07
N ALA A 843 30.75 23.20 26.87
CA ALA A 843 29.73 23.59 25.87
C ALA A 843 29.24 25.03 26.09
N SER A 844 29.34 25.53 27.33
CA SER A 844 29.10 26.93 27.68
C SER A 844 30.11 27.91 27.05
N ASN A 845 31.30 27.40 26.67
CA ASN A 845 32.45 28.15 26.17
C ASN A 845 32.78 27.83 24.69
N ASP A 846 32.47 26.63 24.21
CA ASP A 846 32.60 26.20 22.81
C ASP A 846 31.21 26.01 22.17
N LEU A 847 30.79 27.05 21.44
CA LEU A 847 29.50 27.13 20.78
C LEU A 847 29.60 26.85 19.28
N SER A 848 30.65 26.16 18.83
CA SER A 848 30.86 25.81 17.42
C SER A 848 29.74 24.96 16.82
N ASN A 849 29.07 24.15 17.65
CA ASN A 849 27.91 23.32 17.26
C ASN A 849 26.55 24.00 17.54
N LEU A 850 26.55 25.29 17.89
CA LEU A 850 25.33 26.07 18.07
C LEU A 850 24.83 26.60 16.72
N TYR A 851 23.58 26.32 16.39
CA TYR A 851 22.86 26.95 15.29
C TYR A 851 21.81 27.92 15.83
N VAL A 852 21.88 29.19 15.42
CA VAL A 852 20.95 30.26 15.80
C VAL A 852 20.38 30.91 14.56
N ALA A 853 19.06 31.07 14.51
CA ALA A 853 18.35 31.77 13.46
C ALA A 853 17.33 32.75 14.04
N ALA A 854 17.04 33.82 13.31
CA ALA A 854 15.97 34.75 13.65
C ALA A 854 15.13 35.08 12.41
N ASP A 855 13.82 35.20 12.61
CA ASP A 855 12.86 35.57 11.56
C ASP A 855 11.83 36.58 12.07
N TYR A 856 11.21 37.34 11.15
CA TYR A 856 10.13 38.29 11.43
C TYR A 856 8.93 37.98 10.54
N ILE A 857 7.80 37.67 11.17
CA ILE A 857 6.54 37.31 10.51
C ILE A 857 5.43 38.33 10.83
N GLU A 858 4.45 38.44 9.92
CA GLU A 858 3.24 39.22 10.12
C GLU A 858 2.03 38.27 10.19
N GLY A 859 1.33 38.23 11.34
CA GLY A 859 0.21 37.30 11.58
C GLY A 859 0.59 36.08 12.44
N LEU A 860 -0.42 35.29 12.83
CA LEU A 860 -0.27 34.15 13.75
C LEU A 860 0.15 32.83 13.08
N ASP A 861 0.57 32.85 11.81
CA ASP A 861 1.08 31.66 11.15
C ASP A 861 2.53 31.36 11.60
N GLN A 862 2.66 30.85 12.83
CA GLN A 862 3.92 30.44 13.42
C GLN A 862 4.58 29.27 12.66
N ALA A 863 3.85 28.58 11.77
CA ALA A 863 4.35 27.44 11.02
C ALA A 863 5.39 27.84 9.96
N GLU A 864 5.28 29.03 9.36
CA GLU A 864 6.23 29.52 8.34
C GLU A 864 7.62 29.85 8.91
N ALA A 865 7.71 30.43 10.11
CA ALA A 865 8.97 30.83 10.74
C ALA A 865 9.79 29.64 11.31
N ASP A 866 9.10 28.56 11.68
CA ASP A 866 9.71 27.32 12.12
C ASP A 866 10.36 26.53 10.96
N MET A 867 9.99 26.82 9.71
CA MET A 867 10.43 26.03 8.55
C MET A 867 11.94 26.09 8.32
N GLY A 868 12.61 27.24 8.49
CA GLY A 868 14.07 27.32 8.26
C GLY A 868 14.90 26.43 9.21
N HIS A 869 14.47 26.31 10.46
CA HIS A 869 15.08 25.43 11.47
C HIS A 869 14.63 23.98 11.29
N LYS A 870 13.34 23.74 10.98
CA LYS A 870 12.79 22.40 10.68
C LYS A 870 13.42 21.79 9.43
N VAL A 871 13.68 22.55 8.38
CA VAL A 871 14.33 22.10 7.12
C VAL A 871 15.67 21.42 7.37
N MET A 872 16.45 21.87 8.35
CA MET A 872 17.74 21.27 8.71
C MET A 872 17.60 19.98 9.53
N SER A 873 16.58 19.88 10.38
CA SER A 873 16.20 18.64 11.06
C SER A 873 15.58 17.61 10.07
N GLU A 874 14.72 18.09 9.17
CA GLU A 874 14.09 17.33 8.08
C GLU A 874 15.11 16.79 7.07
N ALA A 875 16.19 17.52 6.76
CA ALA A 875 17.27 17.04 5.91
C ALA A 875 17.98 15.80 6.51
N MET A 876 18.10 15.73 7.84
CA MET A 876 18.68 14.57 8.53
C MET A 876 17.73 13.36 8.51
N THR A 877 16.42 13.59 8.61
CA THR A 877 15.38 12.55 8.40
C THR A 877 15.33 12.05 6.95
N GLY A 878 15.42 12.95 5.98
CA GLY A 878 15.45 12.60 4.54
C GLY A 878 16.64 11.72 4.17
N LYS A 879 17.79 11.91 4.81
CA LYS A 879 18.96 11.04 4.64
C LYS A 879 18.68 9.59 5.07
N ALA A 880 17.94 9.39 6.16
CA ALA A 880 17.54 8.04 6.62
C ALA A 880 16.47 7.39 5.71
N LEU A 881 15.56 8.20 5.14
CA LEU A 881 14.55 7.72 4.19
C LEU A 881 15.17 7.24 2.87
N VAL A 882 16.16 7.96 2.33
CA VAL A 882 16.91 7.53 1.13
C VAL A 882 17.56 6.15 1.32
N GLN A 883 17.98 5.81 2.53
CA GLN A 883 18.66 4.55 2.85
C GLN A 883 17.69 3.37 3.07
N SER A 884 16.43 3.65 3.40
CA SER A 884 15.39 2.67 3.72
C SER A 884 14.43 2.37 2.57
N LEU A 885 14.24 3.31 1.63
CA LEU A 885 13.36 3.14 0.47
C LEU A 885 14.05 2.49 -0.74
N THR A 886 13.26 2.04 -1.73
CA THR A 886 13.72 1.49 -3.02
C THR A 886 14.47 2.51 -3.88
N CYS A 887 14.51 3.79 -3.48
CA CYS A 887 15.25 4.84 -4.18
C CYS A 887 16.75 4.53 -4.31
N LYS A 888 17.34 3.81 -3.34
CA LYS A 888 18.75 3.37 -3.38
C LYS A 888 19.04 2.33 -4.47
N THR A 889 18.02 1.63 -4.95
CA THR A 889 18.14 0.62 -6.01
C THR A 889 18.50 1.28 -7.35
N CYS A 890 18.09 2.54 -7.54
CA CYS A 890 18.36 3.29 -8.78
C CYS A 890 19.28 4.50 -8.61
N HIS A 891 19.46 5.02 -7.39
CA HIS A 891 20.27 6.21 -7.10
C HIS A 891 21.29 5.97 -5.98
N LYS A 892 22.46 6.62 -6.09
CA LYS A 892 23.46 6.69 -5.01
C LYS A 892 23.79 8.15 -4.70
N GLU A 893 24.39 8.41 -3.53
CA GLU A 893 24.67 9.79 -3.08
C GLU A 893 25.66 10.51 -4.01
N ASN A 894 26.79 9.86 -4.31
CA ASN A 894 27.95 10.49 -4.94
C ASN A 894 28.40 9.84 -6.27
N GLU A 895 27.72 8.79 -6.73
CA GLU A 895 28.03 8.13 -7.99
C GLU A 895 26.75 7.74 -8.73
N ALA A 896 26.85 7.55 -10.05
CA ALA A 896 25.70 7.12 -10.86
C ALA A 896 25.40 5.63 -10.64
N SER A 897 24.12 5.27 -10.76
CA SER A 897 23.63 3.89 -10.84
C SER A 897 22.75 3.79 -12.10
N VAL A 898 21.55 3.22 -12.00
CA VAL A 898 20.53 3.24 -13.07
C VAL A 898 20.08 4.69 -13.36
N GLY A 899 19.99 5.51 -12.31
CA GLY A 899 19.77 6.95 -12.36
C GLY A 899 21.00 7.77 -11.92
N PRO A 900 20.96 9.12 -12.04
CA PRO A 900 22.04 10.01 -11.63
C PRO A 900 22.28 10.00 -10.12
N ALA A 901 23.50 10.40 -9.70
CA ALA A 901 23.81 10.63 -8.29
C ALA A 901 22.93 11.74 -7.68
N TYR A 902 22.57 11.65 -6.40
CA TYR A 902 21.77 12.70 -5.73
C TYR A 902 22.44 14.07 -5.75
N THR A 903 23.77 14.11 -5.69
CA THR A 903 24.58 15.33 -5.87
C THR A 903 24.38 15.98 -7.24
N GLU A 904 24.29 15.20 -8.32
CA GLU A 904 24.03 15.72 -9.67
C GLU A 904 22.56 16.15 -9.85
N VAL A 905 21.62 15.44 -9.21
CA VAL A 905 20.21 15.87 -9.12
C VAL A 905 20.09 17.23 -8.43
N ALA A 906 20.72 17.39 -7.26
CA ALA A 906 20.75 18.64 -6.51
C ALA A 906 21.30 19.80 -7.35
N LYS A 907 22.39 19.55 -8.07
CA LYS A 907 23.05 20.52 -8.96
C LYS A 907 22.17 20.94 -10.14
N LYS A 908 21.50 20.00 -10.81
CA LYS A 908 20.65 20.29 -11.98
C LYS A 908 19.38 21.05 -11.61
N TYR A 909 18.75 20.68 -10.49
CA TYR A 909 17.47 21.26 -10.07
C TYR A 909 17.62 22.39 -9.04
N ARG A 910 18.83 22.92 -8.87
CA ARG A 910 19.21 24.00 -7.93
C ARG A 910 18.28 25.22 -7.88
N ASN A 911 17.56 25.51 -8.96
CA ASN A 911 16.70 26.69 -9.17
C ASN A 911 15.25 26.30 -9.54
N ARG A 912 14.87 25.03 -9.37
CA ARG A 912 13.55 24.52 -9.74
C ARG A 912 12.70 24.31 -8.50
N ASP A 913 11.39 24.39 -8.65
CA ASP A 913 10.42 24.20 -7.57
C ASP A 913 10.55 22.79 -6.94
N ALA A 914 10.53 22.72 -5.60
CA ALA A 914 10.50 21.46 -4.86
C ALA A 914 9.26 20.63 -5.22
N ALA A 915 8.12 21.27 -5.50
CA ALA A 915 6.90 20.61 -5.95
C ALA A 915 7.11 19.85 -7.27
N TYR A 916 7.97 20.34 -8.17
CA TYR A 916 8.30 19.63 -9.41
C TYR A 916 9.06 18.33 -9.12
N LEU A 917 10.01 18.35 -8.19
CA LEU A 917 10.76 17.15 -7.79
C LEU A 917 9.87 16.17 -7.04
N MET A 918 9.04 16.65 -6.11
CA MET A 918 8.05 15.81 -5.42
C MET A 918 7.10 15.15 -6.42
N ASN A 919 6.58 15.91 -7.39
CA ASN A 919 5.70 15.39 -8.44
C ASN A 919 6.42 14.40 -9.35
N LYS A 920 7.70 14.63 -9.65
CA LYS A 920 8.52 13.68 -10.42
C LYS A 920 8.77 12.40 -9.64
N ILE A 921 9.09 12.46 -8.34
CA ILE A 921 9.30 11.27 -7.51
C ILE A 921 7.99 10.48 -7.35
N LYS A 922 6.87 11.18 -7.13
CA LYS A 922 5.55 10.58 -6.97
C LYS A 922 5.04 9.90 -8.24
N ASN A 923 5.17 10.55 -9.41
CA ASN A 923 4.59 10.07 -10.66
C ASN A 923 5.60 9.41 -11.61
N GLY A 924 6.89 9.40 -11.26
CA GLY A 924 7.95 8.90 -12.12
C GLY A 924 8.24 9.81 -13.33
N GLY A 925 9.08 9.32 -14.24
CA GLY A 925 9.31 9.93 -15.54
C GLY A 925 10.68 9.65 -16.16
N GLY A 926 10.77 9.80 -17.49
CA GLY A 926 11.99 9.58 -18.28
C GLY A 926 12.46 10.78 -19.10
N GLY A 927 13.58 10.61 -19.82
CA GLY A 927 14.06 11.53 -20.85
C GLY A 927 14.88 12.74 -20.35
N VAL A 928 15.02 12.94 -19.04
CA VAL A 928 15.79 14.08 -18.49
C VAL A 928 17.27 13.73 -18.25
N TRP A 929 17.58 12.47 -17.95
CA TRP A 929 18.92 12.00 -17.57
C TRP A 929 19.42 10.83 -18.44
N GLY A 930 18.70 10.50 -19.52
CA GLY A 930 18.99 9.36 -20.37
C GLY A 930 17.70 8.59 -20.72
N GLU A 931 17.89 7.38 -21.26
CA GLU A 931 16.81 6.50 -21.74
C GLU A 931 16.05 5.81 -20.61
N THR A 932 16.66 5.69 -19.43
CA THR A 932 16.06 5.03 -18.27
C THR A 932 14.98 5.88 -17.60
N VAL A 933 13.80 5.31 -17.43
CA VAL A 933 12.64 5.93 -16.77
C VAL A 933 12.72 5.71 -15.26
N MET A 934 12.49 6.77 -14.48
CA MET A 934 12.34 6.66 -13.03
C MET A 934 10.92 6.15 -12.71
N PRO A 935 10.75 5.04 -11.96
CA PRO A 935 9.43 4.55 -11.54
C PRO A 935 8.66 5.57 -10.70
N ALA A 936 7.32 5.47 -10.75
CA ALA A 936 6.44 6.24 -9.88
C ALA A 936 6.47 5.70 -8.44
N ASN A 937 6.30 6.58 -7.46
CA ASN A 937 6.17 6.26 -6.04
C ASN A 937 4.88 6.90 -5.49
N PRO A 938 3.69 6.45 -5.95
CA PRO A 938 2.41 7.10 -5.62
C PRO A 938 2.06 6.99 -4.13
N ASP A 939 2.54 5.94 -3.46
CA ASP A 939 2.22 5.61 -2.07
C ASP A 939 3.06 6.38 -1.04
N LEU A 940 4.09 7.13 -1.48
CA LEU A 940 4.84 7.98 -0.56
C LEU A 940 3.98 9.12 -0.05
N LYS A 941 3.93 9.24 1.28
CA LYS A 941 3.27 10.36 1.95
C LYS A 941 3.95 11.67 1.56
N GLU A 942 3.16 12.73 1.50
CA GLU A 942 3.65 14.05 1.11
C GLU A 942 4.73 14.57 2.06
N SER A 943 4.66 14.23 3.35
CA SER A 943 5.70 14.51 4.35
C SER A 943 7.04 13.87 4.01
N ASP A 944 7.02 12.63 3.51
CA ASP A 944 8.21 11.83 3.22
C ASP A 944 8.84 12.30 1.91
N LEU A 945 8.00 12.60 0.91
CA LEU A 945 8.43 13.26 -0.33
C LEU A 945 9.11 14.60 -0.06
N LYS A 946 8.56 15.40 0.87
CA LYS A 946 9.16 16.68 1.28
C LYS A 946 10.50 16.47 1.96
N ALA A 947 10.61 15.56 2.93
CA ALA A 947 11.87 15.26 3.62
C ALA A 947 12.96 14.75 2.65
N LEU A 948 12.61 13.88 1.71
CA LEU A 948 13.51 13.37 0.65
C LEU A 948 14.04 14.50 -0.23
N VAL A 949 13.15 15.35 -0.75
CA VAL A 949 13.55 16.48 -1.63
C VAL A 949 14.38 17.50 -0.85
N THR A 950 14.04 17.76 0.42
CA THR A 950 14.82 18.64 1.30
C THR A 950 16.24 18.11 1.50
N PHE A 951 16.41 16.81 1.76
CA PHE A 951 17.74 16.19 1.85
C PHE A 951 18.51 16.31 0.53
N ILE A 952 17.91 15.94 -0.61
CA ILE A 952 18.58 16.00 -1.92
C ILE A 952 19.03 17.44 -2.22
N LEU A 953 18.17 18.44 -2.02
CA LEU A 953 18.50 19.84 -2.25
C LEU A 953 19.47 20.43 -1.22
N SER A 954 19.59 19.83 -0.03
CA SER A 954 20.57 20.25 0.99
C SER A 954 22.02 20.01 0.57
N LEU A 955 22.26 19.10 -0.37
CA LEU A 955 23.59 18.79 -0.94
C LEU A 955 24.15 19.94 -1.83
N LYS A 956 23.56 21.15 -1.76
CA LYS A 956 23.79 22.33 -2.64
C LYS A 956 25.00 23.21 -2.29
N GLY A 957 25.70 22.97 -1.18
CA GLY A 957 26.99 23.63 -0.90
C GLY A 957 26.96 25.11 -0.50
N GLU A 958 25.80 25.73 -0.22
CA GLU A 958 25.68 27.09 0.33
C GLU A 958 24.61 27.16 1.43
N GLN A 959 25.01 27.14 2.70
CA GLN A 959 24.11 27.39 3.84
C GLN A 959 24.30 28.81 4.38
N LYS A 960 23.20 29.48 4.77
CA LYS A 960 23.27 30.78 5.47
C LYS A 960 24.02 30.59 6.80
N PRO A 961 24.99 31.45 7.15
CA PRO A 961 25.72 31.33 8.41
C PRO A 961 24.77 31.45 9.61
N SER A 962 25.00 30.61 10.63
CA SER A 962 24.35 30.75 11.95
C SER A 962 24.60 32.15 12.51
N LEU A 963 23.59 32.73 13.18
CA LEU A 963 23.80 33.92 14.00
C LEU A 963 24.72 33.59 15.19
N ALA A 964 25.36 34.63 15.74
CA ALA A 964 26.22 34.48 16.91
C ALA A 964 25.41 34.11 18.17
N SER A 965 26.04 33.45 19.15
CA SER A 965 25.40 33.06 20.40
C SER A 965 24.94 34.24 21.27
N LYS A 966 25.46 35.44 21.05
CA LYS A 966 24.98 36.69 21.64
C LYS A 966 24.98 37.77 20.57
N GLY A 967 23.90 38.55 20.51
CA GLY A 967 23.76 39.59 19.49
C GLY A 967 22.65 40.59 19.78
N SER A 968 22.51 41.54 18.88
CA SER A 968 21.50 42.59 18.93
C SER A 968 20.79 42.66 17.58
N LEU A 969 19.50 42.31 17.57
CA LEU A 969 18.68 42.25 16.37
C LEU A 969 17.83 43.51 16.24
N ASP A 970 17.66 43.99 15.01
CA ASP A 970 16.50 44.81 14.69
C ASP A 970 15.27 43.89 14.75
N PRO A 971 14.26 44.14 15.61
CA PRO A 971 13.14 43.22 15.78
C PRO A 971 12.32 43.01 14.51
N THR A 972 12.36 43.94 13.54
CA THR A 972 11.68 43.74 12.25
C THR A 972 12.58 43.13 11.18
N LEU A 973 13.87 42.89 11.50
CA LEU A 973 14.90 42.42 10.57
C LEU A 973 14.91 43.23 9.25
N GLY A 974 14.69 44.55 9.34
CA GLY A 974 14.63 45.47 8.20
C GLY A 974 13.29 45.54 7.46
N LYS A 975 12.25 44.83 7.92
CA LYS A 975 10.87 44.94 7.41
C LYS A 975 10.11 46.08 8.10
N THR A 976 8.97 46.48 7.54
CA THR A 976 8.09 47.52 8.12
C THR A 976 7.48 47.02 9.44
N PRO A 977 7.50 47.80 10.53
CA PRO A 977 6.84 47.41 11.77
C PRO A 977 5.33 47.22 11.59
N SER A 978 4.80 46.08 12.05
CA SER A 978 3.38 45.74 11.98
C SER A 978 2.82 45.52 13.40
N PRO A 979 1.59 45.98 13.72
CA PRO A 979 0.93 45.69 14.99
C PRO A 979 0.67 44.19 15.22
N LYS A 980 0.72 43.38 14.15
CA LYS A 980 0.61 41.91 14.18
C LYS A 980 1.96 41.21 13.92
N GLY A 981 3.07 41.97 13.97
CA GLY A 981 4.42 41.47 13.75
C GLY A 981 4.94 40.65 14.92
N ALA A 982 5.76 39.64 14.65
CA ALA A 982 6.48 38.87 15.66
C ALA A 982 7.92 38.57 15.23
N LEU A 983 8.88 38.82 16.12
CA LEU A 983 10.26 38.35 16.02
C LEU A 983 10.34 36.97 16.65
N ILE A 984 10.92 36.01 15.93
CA ILE A 984 11.17 34.64 16.40
C ILE A 984 12.68 34.41 16.40
N ILE A 985 13.21 33.88 17.50
CA ILE A 985 14.62 33.49 17.62
C ILE A 985 14.64 32.00 17.97
N ASN A 986 15.34 31.20 17.18
CA ASN A 986 15.49 29.75 17.34
C ASN A 986 16.97 29.42 17.59
N ALA A 987 17.22 28.48 18.50
CA ALA A 987 18.56 27.99 18.79
C ALA A 987 18.55 26.47 18.99
N SER A 988 19.51 25.77 18.39
CA SER A 988 19.78 24.36 18.66
C SER A 988 21.28 24.11 18.83
N TYR A 989 21.63 23.17 19.70
CA TYR A 989 23.00 22.78 19.97
C TYR A 989 23.09 21.26 19.96
N THR A 990 24.12 20.73 19.32
CA THR A 990 24.43 19.28 19.34
C THR A 990 25.75 19.09 20.07
N ASP A 991 25.73 18.28 21.13
CA ASP A 991 26.95 17.95 21.87
C ASP A 991 27.92 17.13 21.01
N ALA A 992 29.19 17.05 21.41
CA ALA A 992 30.22 16.35 20.64
C ALA A 992 30.17 14.82 20.81
N GLY A 993 29.30 14.29 21.68
CA GLY A 993 29.41 12.94 22.21
C GLY A 993 30.73 12.73 22.97
N GLY A 994 31.13 11.48 23.14
CA GLY A 994 32.37 11.08 23.83
C GLY A 994 32.88 9.73 23.30
N GLU A 995 33.96 9.20 23.88
CA GLU A 995 34.47 7.87 23.50
C GLU A 995 33.39 6.81 23.81
N ASN A 996 32.73 6.30 22.75
CA ASN A 996 31.55 5.41 22.80
C ASN A 996 30.24 6.06 23.29
N ILE A 997 30.07 7.37 23.08
CA ILE A 997 28.85 8.10 23.45
C ILE A 997 28.34 8.89 22.24
N LYS A 998 27.09 8.66 21.85
CA LYS A 998 26.43 9.32 20.71
C LYS A 998 26.13 10.81 21.01
N PRO A 999 26.35 11.71 20.03
CA PRO A 999 25.90 13.09 20.08
C PRO A 999 24.39 13.25 20.31
N LEU A 1000 23.99 14.12 21.24
CA LEU A 1000 22.59 14.49 21.46
C LEU A 1000 22.35 15.97 21.16
N SER A 1001 21.15 16.32 20.72
CA SER A 1001 20.77 17.70 20.38
C SER A 1001 19.68 18.23 21.30
N GLY A 1002 19.82 19.49 21.71
CA GLY A 1002 18.78 20.28 22.37
C GLY A 1002 18.38 21.50 21.55
N SER A 1003 17.17 22.02 21.78
CA SER A 1003 16.67 23.19 21.05
C SER A 1003 15.74 24.06 21.90
N SER A 1004 15.68 25.35 21.61
CA SER A 1004 14.76 26.31 22.22
C SER A 1004 14.30 27.37 21.20
N SER A 1005 13.13 27.95 21.43
CA SER A 1005 12.56 29.05 20.64
C SER A 1005 11.96 30.13 21.54
N ILE A 1006 12.08 31.40 21.15
CA ILE A 1006 11.37 32.53 21.78
C ILE A 1006 10.68 33.39 20.72
N VAL A 1007 9.46 33.82 21.04
CA VAL A 1007 8.63 34.69 20.19
C VAL A 1007 8.37 35.99 20.94
N LEU A 1008 8.71 37.13 20.33
CA LEU A 1008 8.39 38.47 20.80
C LEU A 1008 7.42 39.12 19.82
N THR A 1009 6.18 39.39 20.25
CA THR A 1009 5.19 40.08 19.41
C THR A 1009 5.42 41.59 19.39
N ALA A 1010 4.66 42.33 18.60
CA ALA A 1010 4.60 43.79 18.71
C ALA A 1010 4.09 44.21 20.11
N ASN A 1011 4.45 45.42 20.56
CA ASN A 1011 4.03 46.00 21.84
C ASN A 1011 2.55 46.46 21.87
N THR A 1012 1.77 46.11 20.86
CA THR A 1012 0.32 46.31 20.78
C THR A 1012 -0.35 44.95 20.84
N ILE A 1013 -1.27 44.77 21.79
CA ILE A 1013 -2.00 43.52 21.96
C ILE A 1013 -3.30 43.56 21.15
N ASP A 1014 -3.49 42.54 20.31
CA ASP A 1014 -4.76 42.20 19.69
C ASP A 1014 -5.71 41.65 20.77
N LEU A 1015 -6.88 42.30 20.92
CA LEU A 1015 -7.86 41.96 21.95
C LEU A 1015 -8.52 40.59 21.73
N GLY A 1016 -8.34 39.96 20.57
CA GLY A 1016 -8.78 38.58 20.33
C GLY A 1016 -8.06 37.55 21.19
N ARG A 1017 -6.94 37.92 21.83
CA ARG A 1017 -6.21 37.07 22.79
C ARG A 1017 -6.69 37.24 24.24
N SER A 1018 -7.76 37.99 24.46
CA SER A 1018 -8.32 38.23 25.79
C SER A 1018 -9.10 37.02 26.31
N GLY A 1019 -9.07 36.78 27.62
CA GLY A 1019 -9.84 35.73 28.32
C GLY A 1019 -10.45 36.25 29.61
N ASP A 1020 -11.08 35.41 30.44
CA ASP A 1020 -11.69 35.77 31.74
C ASP A 1020 -12.49 37.09 31.70
N MET A 1021 -13.53 37.09 30.89
CA MET A 1021 -14.32 38.29 30.59
C MET A 1021 -15.59 38.34 31.43
N GLU A 1022 -15.85 39.48 32.06
CA GLU A 1022 -17.10 39.78 32.76
C GLU A 1022 -17.66 41.12 32.26
N ALA A 1023 -18.94 41.11 31.88
CA ALA A 1023 -19.73 42.24 31.35
C ALA A 1023 -19.28 42.85 30.00
N TYR A 1024 -18.03 42.65 29.58
CA TYR A 1024 -17.56 43.02 28.24
C TYR A 1024 -18.17 42.14 27.15
N THR A 1025 -18.30 42.70 25.94
CA THR A 1025 -18.68 41.95 24.73
C THR A 1025 -17.60 42.08 23.66
N ALA A 1026 -17.06 40.96 23.18
CA ALA A 1026 -16.09 40.95 22.08
C ALA A 1026 -16.79 41.07 20.72
N MET A 1027 -16.17 41.80 19.79
CA MET A 1027 -16.63 41.90 18.41
C MET A 1027 -15.45 41.94 17.45
N SER A 1028 -15.65 41.50 16.21
CA SER A 1028 -14.63 41.62 15.15
C SER A 1028 -15.14 42.56 14.06
N PHE A 1029 -14.30 43.50 13.63
CA PHE A 1029 -14.62 44.43 12.55
C PHE A 1029 -13.36 44.68 11.71
N ASP A 1030 -13.47 44.48 10.39
CA ASP A 1030 -12.38 44.68 9.42
C ASP A 1030 -11.06 43.99 9.82
N GLY A 1031 -11.15 42.74 10.30
CA GLY A 1031 -9.99 41.94 10.72
C GLY A 1031 -9.32 42.36 12.03
N ASN A 1032 -9.95 43.26 12.81
CA ASN A 1032 -9.51 43.66 14.15
C ASN A 1032 -10.51 43.18 15.20
N ASN A 1033 -10.00 42.68 16.33
CA ASN A 1033 -10.82 42.32 17.47
C ASN A 1033 -10.95 43.52 18.41
N LEU A 1034 -12.20 43.84 18.75
CA LEU A 1034 -12.59 45.00 19.53
C LEU A 1034 -13.39 44.54 20.75
N MET A 1035 -13.41 45.36 21.79
CA MET A 1035 -14.07 45.06 23.06
C MET A 1035 -15.06 46.16 23.41
N MET A 1036 -16.34 45.85 23.49
CA MET A 1036 -17.35 46.80 23.95
C MET A 1036 -17.26 46.96 25.47
N VAL A 1037 -17.01 48.19 25.91
CA VAL A 1037 -16.88 48.56 27.32
C VAL A 1037 -18.27 48.59 27.95
N PRO A 1038 -18.51 47.88 29.06
CA PRO A 1038 -19.82 47.80 29.70
C PRO A 1038 -20.24 49.10 30.39
N SER A 1039 -21.54 49.34 30.47
CA SER A 1039 -22.13 50.44 31.26
C SER A 1039 -22.11 50.21 32.78
N GLN A 1040 -21.55 49.09 33.22
CA GLN A 1040 -21.31 48.72 34.62
C GLN A 1040 -19.85 48.34 34.81
N LYS A 1041 -19.42 48.13 36.05
CA LYS A 1041 -18.08 47.61 36.32
C LYS A 1041 -17.88 46.27 35.63
N GLY A 1042 -16.82 46.14 34.84
CA GLY A 1042 -16.51 44.92 34.10
C GLY A 1042 -15.00 44.74 33.95
N HIS A 1043 -14.60 43.54 33.55
CA HIS A 1043 -13.19 43.23 33.35
C HIS A 1043 -12.95 42.22 32.25
N PHE A 1044 -11.71 42.16 31.77
CA PHE A 1044 -11.19 41.05 31.00
C PHE A 1044 -9.69 40.87 31.28
N SER A 1045 -9.16 39.68 30.98
CA SER A 1045 -7.74 39.38 31.11
C SER A 1045 -7.01 39.36 29.76
N LEU A 1046 -5.72 39.67 29.80
CA LEU A 1046 -4.77 39.52 28.70
C LEU A 1046 -3.83 38.33 28.98
N PRO A 1047 -3.15 37.78 27.95
CA PRO A 1047 -2.13 36.76 28.15
C PRO A 1047 -1.06 37.21 29.15
N ALA A 1048 -0.42 36.24 29.82
CA ALA A 1048 0.65 36.54 30.77
C ALA A 1048 1.75 37.38 30.10
N THR A 1049 1.91 38.61 30.57
CA THR A 1049 2.70 39.64 29.92
C THR A 1049 3.76 40.16 30.88
N ASP A 1050 4.99 40.26 30.39
CA ASP A 1050 6.11 40.90 31.08
C ASP A 1050 5.94 42.43 30.97
N MET A 1051 5.88 43.11 32.11
CA MET A 1051 5.71 44.57 32.18
C MET A 1051 7.05 45.32 32.32
N THR A 1052 8.16 44.60 32.23
CA THR A 1052 9.51 45.20 32.30
C THR A 1052 9.69 46.25 31.22
N GLY A 1053 10.17 47.42 31.64
CA GLY A 1053 10.44 48.54 30.75
C GLY A 1053 9.19 49.25 30.23
N VAL A 1054 7.98 48.91 30.67
CA VAL A 1054 6.74 49.63 30.30
C VAL A 1054 6.53 50.84 31.22
N GLY A 1055 6.39 52.04 30.65
CA GLY A 1055 6.19 53.28 31.41
C GLY A 1055 4.75 53.78 31.42
N SER A 1056 3.99 53.42 30.39
CA SER A 1056 2.56 53.72 30.32
C SER A 1056 1.85 52.73 29.42
N VAL A 1057 0.53 52.64 29.57
CA VAL A 1057 -0.34 51.85 28.70
C VAL A 1057 -1.32 52.79 28.03
N THR A 1058 -1.36 52.76 26.70
CA THR A 1058 -2.32 53.51 25.90
C THR A 1058 -3.49 52.60 25.54
N LEU A 1059 -4.69 53.00 25.96
CA LEU A 1059 -5.95 52.41 25.54
C LEU A 1059 -6.48 53.22 24.36
N THR A 1060 -6.56 52.60 23.19
CA THR A 1060 -7.21 53.22 22.02
C THR A 1060 -8.68 52.88 22.05
N THR A 1061 -9.52 53.90 22.04
CA THR A 1061 -10.97 53.78 22.21
C THR A 1061 -11.71 54.36 21.02
N ALA A 1062 -12.95 53.91 20.81
CA ALA A 1062 -13.85 54.42 19.80
C ALA A 1062 -15.27 54.55 20.38
N SER A 1063 -16.01 55.57 19.98
CA SER A 1063 -17.45 55.67 20.29
C SER A 1063 -18.27 56.06 19.07
N VAL A 1064 -19.54 55.64 19.02
CA VAL A 1064 -20.44 56.00 17.91
C VAL A 1064 -20.95 57.44 18.08
N GLU A 1065 -21.24 57.82 19.31
CA GLU A 1065 -21.66 59.17 19.72
C GLU A 1065 -20.72 59.72 20.81
N PRO A 1066 -20.62 61.06 20.99
CA PRO A 1066 -19.79 61.64 22.03
C PRO A 1066 -20.21 61.18 23.44
N LEU A 1067 -19.24 60.66 24.20
CA LEU A 1067 -19.41 60.19 25.56
C LEU A 1067 -19.37 61.37 26.53
N THR A 1068 -20.41 61.47 27.35
CA THR A 1068 -20.52 62.46 28.43
C THR A 1068 -20.08 61.91 29.78
N THR A 1069 -19.92 60.59 29.88
CA THR A 1069 -19.56 59.87 31.11
C THR A 1069 -18.07 59.51 31.09
N ALA A 1070 -17.35 59.86 32.14
CA ALA A 1070 -15.96 59.45 32.33
C ALA A 1070 -15.88 57.97 32.74
N VAL A 1071 -14.86 57.25 32.25
CA VAL A 1071 -14.67 55.82 32.55
C VAL A 1071 -13.33 55.63 33.23
N ASP A 1072 -13.33 55.08 34.45
CA ASP A 1072 -12.12 54.71 35.16
C ASP A 1072 -11.59 53.38 34.64
N PHE A 1073 -10.31 53.34 34.28
CA PHE A 1073 -9.59 52.15 33.87
C PHE A 1073 -8.51 51.81 34.89
N GLU A 1074 -8.45 50.54 35.28
CA GLU A 1074 -7.40 49.97 36.11
C GLU A 1074 -6.78 48.77 35.39
N ILE A 1075 -5.45 48.68 35.42
CA ILE A 1075 -4.69 47.51 34.98
C ILE A 1075 -4.21 46.81 36.25
N ARG A 1076 -4.61 45.57 36.45
CA ARG A 1076 -4.36 44.79 37.66
C ARG A 1076 -3.60 43.51 37.39
N LEU A 1077 -2.83 43.05 38.38
CA LEU A 1077 -2.04 41.81 38.29
C LEU A 1077 -2.84 40.59 38.80
N ASP A 1078 -2.76 39.49 38.05
CA ASP A 1078 -3.23 38.12 38.30
C ASP A 1078 -4.72 37.89 38.57
N SER A 1079 -5.47 38.90 39.01
CA SER A 1079 -6.93 38.82 39.20
C SER A 1079 -7.59 40.20 39.04
N PRO A 1080 -8.92 40.25 38.82
CA PRO A 1080 -9.68 41.51 38.74
C PRO A 1080 -9.63 42.35 40.02
N THR A 1081 -9.31 41.74 41.16
CA THR A 1081 -9.16 42.39 42.47
C THR A 1081 -7.69 42.49 42.92
N GLY A 1082 -6.75 42.10 42.06
CA GLY A 1082 -5.32 42.06 42.39
C GLY A 1082 -4.68 43.44 42.46
N GLU A 1083 -3.36 43.49 42.63
CA GLU A 1083 -2.61 44.74 42.76
C GLU A 1083 -2.81 45.64 41.53
N VAL A 1084 -3.08 46.93 41.76
CA VAL A 1084 -3.24 47.93 40.69
C VAL A 1084 -1.87 48.36 40.18
N LEU A 1085 -1.59 48.04 38.92
CA LEU A 1085 -0.37 48.40 38.23
C LEU A 1085 -0.45 49.79 37.57
N ALA A 1086 -1.62 50.15 37.05
CA ALA A 1086 -1.89 51.45 36.44
C ALA A 1086 -3.36 51.82 36.66
N LYS A 1087 -3.64 53.10 36.90
CA LYS A 1087 -5.01 53.63 37.04
C LYS A 1087 -5.12 54.99 36.37
N GLY A 1088 -6.18 55.20 35.60
CA GLY A 1088 -6.46 56.47 34.94
C GLY A 1088 -7.92 56.59 34.55
N THR A 1089 -8.36 57.81 34.31
CA THR A 1089 -9.74 58.11 33.90
C THR A 1089 -9.74 58.53 32.44
N PHE A 1090 -10.54 57.85 31.62
CA PHE A 1090 -10.85 58.27 30.25
C PHE A 1090 -11.95 59.34 30.28
N VAL A 1091 -11.64 60.49 29.70
CA VAL A 1091 -12.61 61.54 29.36
C VAL A 1091 -12.43 61.83 27.89
N GLN A 1092 -13.49 61.65 27.10
CA GLN A 1092 -13.41 61.85 25.66
C GLN A 1092 -13.12 63.32 25.35
N LYS A 1093 -12.01 63.59 24.67
CA LYS A 1093 -11.55 64.91 24.23
C LYS A 1093 -11.96 65.18 22.79
N ASN A 1094 -11.91 64.16 21.94
CA ASN A 1094 -12.28 64.27 20.54
C ASN A 1094 -13.80 64.14 20.37
N GLN A 1095 -14.41 65.02 19.58
CA GLN A 1095 -15.86 64.96 19.27
C GLN A 1095 -16.12 64.78 17.77
N GLN A 1096 -15.07 64.64 16.95
CA GLN A 1096 -15.19 64.50 15.50
C GLN A 1096 -15.06 63.04 15.08
N LYS A 1097 -16.01 62.57 14.26
CA LYS A 1097 -15.95 61.24 13.64
C LYS A 1097 -14.73 61.16 12.71
N ALA A 1098 -14.05 60.01 12.72
CA ALA A 1098 -12.88 59.80 11.88
C ALA A 1098 -13.27 59.78 10.37
N PRO A 1099 -12.42 60.30 9.47
CA PRO A 1099 -12.73 60.32 8.03
C PRO A 1099 -13.06 58.93 7.50
N GLY A 1100 -14.27 58.75 6.94
CA GLY A 1100 -14.72 57.48 6.37
C GLY A 1100 -15.20 56.42 7.37
N MET A 1101 -15.23 56.71 8.68
CA MET A 1101 -15.63 55.75 9.72
C MET A 1101 -16.76 56.34 10.59
N PRO A 1102 -17.81 55.57 10.96
CA PRO A 1102 -18.94 56.07 11.74
C PRO A 1102 -18.63 56.22 13.25
N VAL A 1103 -17.35 56.28 13.64
CA VAL A 1103 -16.88 56.31 15.03
C VAL A 1103 -15.93 57.48 15.30
N ILE A 1104 -15.88 57.90 16.56
CA ILE A 1104 -14.97 58.92 17.10
C ILE A 1104 -13.85 58.18 17.82
N TYR A 1105 -12.62 58.25 17.30
CA TYR A 1105 -11.44 57.68 17.97
C TYR A 1105 -10.85 58.65 18.98
N ASP A 1106 -10.43 58.11 20.11
CA ASP A 1106 -9.68 58.84 21.14
C ASP A 1106 -8.77 57.87 21.92
N GLN A 1107 -7.85 58.41 22.70
CA GLN A 1107 -6.89 57.62 23.47
C GLN A 1107 -6.77 58.13 24.90
N VAL A 1108 -6.56 57.20 25.83
CA VAL A 1108 -6.04 57.51 27.16
C VAL A 1108 -4.73 56.78 27.38
N THR A 1109 -3.72 57.54 27.78
CA THR A 1109 -2.42 56.99 28.19
C THR A 1109 -2.34 57.02 29.70
N ILE A 1110 -2.25 55.84 30.30
CA ILE A 1110 -2.25 55.65 31.74
C ILE A 1110 -0.82 55.34 32.19
N PRO A 1111 -0.21 56.16 33.06
CA PRO A 1111 1.13 55.89 33.56
C PRO A 1111 1.12 54.62 34.43
N VAL A 1112 2.12 53.76 34.24
CA VAL A 1112 2.34 52.59 35.11
C VAL A 1112 3.04 53.07 36.38
N THR A 1113 2.37 52.92 37.52
CA THR A 1113 2.85 53.41 38.82
C THR A 1113 3.13 52.29 39.83
N GLY A 1114 2.63 51.07 39.58
CA GLY A 1114 2.91 49.89 40.38
C GLY A 1114 4.29 49.27 40.13
N GLN A 1115 4.72 48.35 41.00
CA GLN A 1115 6.01 47.68 40.86
C GLN A 1115 5.94 46.56 39.81
N THR A 1116 6.97 46.46 38.97
CA THR A 1116 7.14 45.37 37.98
C THR A 1116 8.25 44.45 38.46
N ASP A 1117 7.99 43.14 38.52
CA ASP A 1117 8.89 42.13 39.12
C ASP A 1117 9.74 41.36 38.09
N GLY A 1118 9.68 41.73 36.82
CA GLY A 1118 10.43 41.07 35.76
C GLY A 1118 9.81 39.75 35.26
N LYS A 1119 8.61 39.40 35.71
CA LYS A 1119 7.94 38.15 35.37
C LYS A 1119 6.74 38.39 34.46
N LYS A 1120 6.39 37.39 33.64
CA LYS A 1120 5.11 37.36 32.92
C LYS A 1120 4.00 37.13 33.94
N ARG A 1121 3.10 38.09 34.08
CA ARG A 1121 1.94 38.04 34.98
C ARG A 1121 0.66 38.21 34.17
N LYS A 1122 -0.42 37.55 34.57
CA LYS A 1122 -1.72 37.74 33.90
C LYS A 1122 -2.18 39.17 34.20
N LEU A 1123 -2.61 39.91 33.18
CA LEU A 1123 -3.06 41.29 33.35
C LEU A 1123 -4.58 41.36 33.22
N TYR A 1124 -5.23 42.07 34.13
CA TYR A 1124 -6.68 42.35 34.06
C TYR A 1124 -6.91 43.82 33.76
N ILE A 1125 -7.72 44.09 32.76
CA ILE A 1125 -8.22 45.42 32.44
C ILE A 1125 -9.60 45.53 33.08
N VAL A 1126 -9.76 46.45 34.03
CA VAL A 1126 -11.02 46.72 34.72
C VAL A 1126 -11.51 48.09 34.30
N SER A 1127 -12.76 48.19 33.86
CA SER A 1127 -13.41 49.46 33.55
C SER A 1127 -14.60 49.72 34.47
N GLU A 1128 -14.76 50.95 34.92
CA GLU A 1128 -15.87 51.39 35.75
C GLU A 1128 -16.36 52.77 35.30
N PRO A 1129 -17.55 52.88 34.65
CA PRO A 1129 -18.15 54.16 34.30
C PRO A 1129 -18.56 54.94 35.56
N GLN A 1130 -18.21 56.22 35.64
CA GLN A 1130 -18.54 57.05 36.80
C GLN A 1130 -20.04 57.37 36.86
N GLY A 1131 -20.64 57.19 38.04
CA GLY A 1131 -22.03 57.59 38.31
C GLY A 1131 -23.12 56.62 37.85
N GLY A 1132 -22.78 55.43 37.33
CA GLY A 1132 -23.73 54.35 37.02
C GLY A 1132 -24.72 54.66 35.88
N ALA A 1133 -24.41 55.64 35.03
CA ALA A 1133 -25.23 56.02 33.87
C ALA A 1133 -24.98 55.07 32.67
N GLU A 1134 -26.00 54.87 31.83
CA GLU A 1134 -25.82 54.17 30.55
C GLU A 1134 -24.78 54.90 29.70
N ILE A 1135 -23.67 54.22 29.41
CA ILE A 1135 -22.74 54.65 28.37
C ILE A 1135 -23.24 54.08 27.03
N GLY A 1136 -23.33 54.92 26.00
CA GLY A 1136 -23.63 54.46 24.64
C GLY A 1136 -22.51 53.55 24.11
N THR A 1137 -22.53 53.22 22.81
CA THR A 1137 -21.52 52.32 22.23
C THR A 1137 -20.09 52.87 22.41
N PHE A 1138 -19.37 52.31 23.38
CA PHE A 1138 -17.98 52.61 23.72
C PHE A 1138 -17.14 51.36 23.55
N ILE A 1139 -16.09 51.48 22.76
CA ILE A 1139 -15.29 50.37 22.27
C ILE A 1139 -13.83 50.61 22.65
N LEU A 1140 -13.17 49.58 23.16
CA LEU A 1140 -11.74 49.48 23.27
C LEU A 1140 -11.21 48.73 22.04
N ALA A 1141 -10.37 49.40 21.25
CA ALA A 1141 -9.92 48.91 19.96
C ALA A 1141 -8.56 48.20 20.01
N ASN A 1142 -7.61 48.72 20.81
CA ASN A 1142 -6.35 48.04 21.10
C ASN A 1142 -5.71 48.59 22.37
N ILE A 1143 -4.73 47.83 22.88
CA ILE A 1143 -3.91 48.21 24.03
C ILE A 1143 -2.46 48.23 23.59
N THR A 1144 -1.81 49.40 23.72
CA THR A 1144 -0.38 49.55 23.40
C THR A 1144 0.42 49.81 24.67
N PHE A 1145 1.45 48.99 24.89
CA PHE A 1145 2.37 49.10 26.01
C PHE A 1145 3.55 49.98 25.58
N ASN A 1146 3.64 51.18 26.14
CA ASN A 1146 4.69 52.12 25.77
C ASN A 1146 5.90 51.94 26.68
N ALA A 1147 7.08 51.96 26.09
CA ALA A 1147 8.31 51.87 26.85
C ALA A 1147 8.48 53.09 27.79
N LYS A 1148 9.19 52.87 28.91
CA LYS A 1148 9.72 53.92 29.80
C LYS A 1148 10.69 54.84 29.07
#